data_AF-A0A0Q7WJB1-F1
#
_entry.id   AF-A0A0Q7WJB1-F1
#
_cell.length_a   1.000
_cell.length_b   1.000
_cell.length_c   1.000
_cell.angle_alpha   90.00
_cell.angle_beta   90.00
_cell.angle_gamma   90.00
#
_symmetry.space_group_name_H-M   'P 1'
#
loop_
_entity.id
_entity.type
_entity.pdbx_description
1 polymer ?
#
loop_
_entity_poly.entity_id
_entity_poly.type
_entity_poly.pdbx_seq_one_letter_code
_entity_poly.pdbx_strand_id
1 'polypeptide(L)'
;MWSDANIDFVGIDFYPPMADWRDDDDHLDAGRGGPHDLAYLRANLVGGEGFDWFYASEAARAAQVRAPITDGAYGEPWVFRPKDLLSWWSKPHFDRPGGVRAATPTAWIPRSKPLRLVEFGCGAVDKGANAPNLFVDQKSAESALPPFSDGARDEVGQRRALEAVLTHLADPATNPVSPVYGGPMIKAAAAWCWDARPFPDFPARSGVWADGPNWTLGHWLNGRAGVAPLPELVAALAQRAGVAIDPGEAGGSIVGYVVDRPMRLRDALAPLLEAFALDPVERQDGVALAGRSGAAARSLGDDDLAWPEDRAAPQSAARTLAAPVQALRLRFIDAARDYQTGSVIVRREDGEGSADLDAPLVLAAADARAVAERLLAAADPREATVHLSPLAALRLEPGDRLVLDGATWRVTRVDLDEHPRAQLAPVVDPVRAGGDLDWSPAAPREVPGPPVLHVLDLPGQADERPLVAVAASPWRAFDVHAGPGVEAVRVRATAAAPATVGVTCSDLPAGPLHRFDHATRLTVRLEGAAPASRDRSAVLAGANALAVQGANGEWEILQFLTAEPMGPDAWTLSGLLRGQAGSDPAMAVLTPAGAAVVVLDEALVRADLALAERGLPLTWRAAPAGGPASGASMSQTVETWRGLAARPWSPACLRARTQGGDTVVTWIRRTRLAGDGWDAEVPLGEEREIYRVEILDDERVVRAAETTTPSFTYAAAQRAADFPAGPTGVLAVRVAQGSALFGWGAMSRTLL
;
A
#
# COMPACT_ATOMS: atom_id res chain seq x y z
N MET A 1 39.39 -29.39 26.46
CA MET A 1 38.25 -29.46 25.52
C MET A 1 38.69 -29.23 24.08
N TRP A 2 39.26 -28.07 23.70
CA TRP A 2 39.36 -27.70 22.28
C TRP A 2 40.35 -28.55 21.46
N SER A 3 41.28 -29.25 22.13
CA SER A 3 42.20 -30.22 21.52
C SER A 3 41.60 -31.62 21.28
N ASP A 4 40.37 -31.89 21.74
CA ASP A 4 39.71 -33.20 21.63
C ASP A 4 39.42 -33.57 20.17
N ALA A 5 39.76 -34.78 19.72
CA ALA A 5 39.61 -35.20 18.33
C ALA A 5 38.15 -35.20 17.83
N ASN A 6 37.15 -35.22 18.73
CA ASN A 6 35.72 -35.18 18.39
C ASN A 6 35.16 -33.76 18.17
N ILE A 7 36.01 -32.73 18.30
CA ILE A 7 35.60 -31.32 18.11
C ILE A 7 36.19 -30.81 16.79
N ASP A 8 35.33 -30.43 15.84
CA ASP A 8 35.74 -30.03 14.49
C ASP A 8 36.14 -28.56 14.36
N PHE A 9 35.73 -27.69 15.30
CA PHE A 9 36.04 -26.25 15.28
C PHE A 9 35.95 -25.64 16.68
N VAL A 10 36.49 -24.44 16.85
CA VAL A 10 36.34 -23.62 18.08
C VAL A 10 35.35 -22.49 17.80
N GLY A 11 34.24 -22.46 18.55
CA GLY A 11 33.25 -21.39 18.49
C GLY A 11 33.66 -20.22 19.39
N ILE A 12 33.51 -18.99 18.89
CA ILE A 12 33.83 -17.75 19.61
C ILE A 12 32.69 -16.75 19.46
N ASP A 13 32.23 -16.19 20.57
CA ASP A 13 31.39 -15.00 20.59
C ASP A 13 32.31 -13.78 20.45
N PHE A 14 32.23 -13.09 19.33
CA PHE A 14 33.22 -12.09 18.93
C PHE A 14 32.63 -10.68 18.95
N TYR A 15 32.69 -10.08 20.14
CA TYR A 15 32.23 -8.71 20.41
C TYR A 15 33.34 -7.81 20.98
N PRO A 16 34.55 -7.78 20.39
CA PRO A 16 35.62 -6.96 20.95
C PRO A 16 35.32 -5.47 20.73
N PRO A 17 35.83 -4.57 21.59
CA PRO A 17 35.87 -3.15 21.28
C PRO A 17 36.54 -2.87 19.94
N MET A 18 35.88 -2.10 19.09
CA MET A 18 36.32 -1.69 17.75
C MET A 18 36.60 -0.19 17.65
N ALA A 19 36.34 0.56 18.72
CA ALA A 19 36.57 1.99 18.83
C ALA A 19 36.72 2.42 20.30
N ASP A 20 37.27 3.60 20.54
CA ASP A 20 37.19 4.34 21.81
C ASP A 20 36.81 5.82 21.51
N TRP A 21 35.81 5.98 20.63
CA TRP A 21 35.38 7.28 20.11
C TRP A 21 34.58 8.10 21.13
N ARG A 22 34.66 9.44 21.06
CA ARG A 22 33.96 10.39 21.95
C ARG A 22 33.48 11.61 21.19
N ASP A 23 32.66 12.44 21.82
CA ASP A 23 32.11 13.64 21.16
C ASP A 23 33.04 14.86 21.24
N ASP A 24 34.03 14.85 22.14
CA ASP A 24 35.01 15.93 22.30
C ASP A 24 36.15 15.83 21.27
N ASP A 25 36.45 16.92 20.57
CA ASP A 25 37.46 16.94 19.51
C ASP A 25 38.91 16.72 20.00
N ASP A 26 39.15 16.74 21.31
CA ASP A 26 40.48 16.59 21.93
C ASP A 26 40.81 15.13 22.35
N HIS A 27 39.94 14.16 22.05
CA HIS A 27 40.16 12.77 22.42
C HIS A 27 41.29 12.10 21.61
N LEU A 28 41.95 11.08 22.16
CA LEU A 28 43.15 10.45 21.56
C LEU A 28 42.93 9.82 20.18
N ASP A 29 41.70 9.47 19.82
CA ASP A 29 41.36 8.92 18.50
C ASP A 29 40.83 9.99 17.53
N ALA A 30 40.90 11.27 17.89
CA ALA A 30 40.43 12.36 17.04
C ALA A 30 41.28 12.38 15.76
N GLY A 31 40.63 12.71 14.63
CA GLY A 31 41.29 12.69 13.31
C GLY A 31 41.40 11.31 12.64
N ARG A 32 40.77 10.26 13.19
CA ARG A 32 40.69 8.93 12.54
C ARG A 32 39.49 8.79 11.58
N GLY A 33 38.97 9.90 11.06
CA GLY A 33 37.87 9.93 10.09
C GLY A 33 36.46 9.94 10.69
N GLY A 34 36.27 9.33 11.86
CA GLY A 34 34.99 9.33 12.58
C GLY A 34 34.70 8.00 13.29
N PRO A 35 33.59 7.92 14.05
CA PRO A 35 33.18 6.68 14.72
C PRO A 35 32.79 5.57 13.73
N HIS A 36 32.46 5.94 12.49
CA HIS A 36 31.99 5.05 11.42
C HIS A 36 33.06 4.76 10.35
N ASP A 37 34.27 5.30 10.49
CA ASP A 37 35.33 5.12 9.50
C ASP A 37 35.77 3.66 9.44
N LEU A 38 35.70 3.08 8.24
CA LEU A 38 35.94 1.65 8.04
C LEU A 38 37.39 1.26 8.33
N ALA A 39 38.36 2.13 8.00
CA ALA A 39 39.77 1.86 8.24
C ALA A 39 40.10 1.92 9.74
N TYR A 40 39.51 2.87 10.47
CA TYR A 40 39.61 2.99 11.91
C TYR A 40 39.01 1.77 12.62
N LEU A 41 37.78 1.39 12.30
CA LEU A 41 37.13 0.21 12.88
C LEU A 41 37.92 -1.07 12.60
N ARG A 42 38.40 -1.24 11.36
CA ARG A 42 39.17 -2.43 10.96
C ARG A 42 40.54 -2.49 11.64
N ALA A 43 41.23 -1.36 11.82
CA ALA A 43 42.50 -1.31 12.53
C ALA A 43 42.36 -1.74 14.00
N ASN A 44 41.23 -1.43 14.63
CA ASN A 44 40.93 -1.81 16.00
C ASN A 44 40.46 -3.27 16.17
N LEU A 45 40.28 -4.06 15.11
CA LEU A 45 39.99 -5.49 15.28
C LEU A 45 41.22 -6.27 15.79
N VAL A 46 42.42 -5.81 15.45
CA VAL A 46 43.72 -6.38 15.85
C VAL A 46 44.65 -5.33 16.47
N GLY A 47 44.05 -4.32 17.12
CA GLY A 47 44.73 -3.21 17.79
C GLY A 47 43.78 -2.52 18.78
N GLY A 48 44.22 -1.52 19.52
CA GLY A 48 43.37 -0.76 20.46
C GLY A 48 42.99 -1.53 21.73
N GLU A 49 41.82 -1.20 22.32
CA GLU A 49 41.35 -1.79 23.58
C GLU A 49 41.20 -3.31 23.49
N GLY A 50 41.80 -4.07 24.41
CA GLY A 50 41.78 -5.53 24.40
C GLY A 50 42.80 -6.17 23.45
N PHE A 51 43.69 -5.39 22.82
CA PHE A 51 44.84 -5.90 22.09
C PHE A 51 46.14 -5.18 22.46
N ASP A 52 46.19 -3.87 22.25
CA ASP A 52 47.37 -3.05 22.59
C ASP A 52 47.34 -2.63 24.05
N TRP A 53 46.16 -2.28 24.55
CA TRP A 53 45.97 -1.69 25.87
C TRP A 53 44.61 -2.04 26.49
N PHE A 54 44.44 -1.72 27.78
CA PHE A 54 43.19 -1.83 28.52
C PHE A 54 43.04 -0.64 29.49
N TYR A 55 41.84 -0.43 30.03
CA TYR A 55 41.59 0.54 31.09
C TYR A 55 41.58 -0.15 32.46
N ALA A 56 42.41 0.33 33.40
CA ALA A 56 42.50 -0.24 34.75
C ALA A 56 41.32 0.16 35.68
N SER A 57 40.57 1.20 35.32
CA SER A 57 39.41 1.69 36.05
C SER A 57 38.55 2.59 35.16
N GLU A 58 37.32 2.90 35.60
CA GLU A 58 36.45 3.89 34.93
C GLU A 58 37.07 5.28 34.90
N ALA A 59 37.82 5.69 35.94
CA ALA A 59 38.54 6.96 35.92
C ALA A 59 39.64 6.97 34.85
N ALA A 60 40.34 5.85 34.66
CA ALA A 60 41.31 5.70 33.57
C ALA A 60 40.63 5.73 32.20
N ARG A 61 39.45 5.10 32.05
CA ARG A 61 38.64 5.20 30.84
C ARG A 61 38.25 6.64 30.57
N ALA A 62 37.65 7.35 31.53
CA ALA A 62 37.25 8.75 31.36
C ALA A 62 38.41 9.66 30.93
N ALA A 63 39.63 9.45 31.45
CA ALA A 63 40.81 10.24 31.10
C ALA A 63 41.67 9.67 29.94
N GLN A 64 41.22 8.61 29.26
CA GLN A 64 41.98 7.87 28.23
C GLN A 64 43.39 7.42 28.66
N VAL A 65 43.55 7.03 29.93
CA VAL A 65 44.80 6.46 30.45
C VAL A 65 44.91 4.98 30.05
N ARG A 66 45.46 4.74 28.86
CA ARG A 66 45.60 3.42 28.22
C ARG A 66 46.79 2.64 28.80
N ALA A 67 46.53 1.55 29.53
CA ALA A 67 47.58 0.69 30.09
C ALA A 67 47.95 -0.44 29.11
N PRO A 68 49.23 -0.67 28.79
CA PRO A 68 49.62 -1.67 27.79
C PRO A 68 49.32 -3.11 28.25
N ILE A 69 48.84 -3.95 27.33
CA ILE A 69 48.67 -5.39 27.59
C ILE A 69 50.02 -6.08 27.40
N THR A 70 50.60 -6.56 28.51
CA THR A 70 51.86 -7.30 28.54
C THR A 70 51.75 -8.57 29.37
N ASP A 71 52.59 -9.55 29.06
CA ASP A 71 52.74 -10.78 29.84
C ASP A 71 53.99 -10.74 30.75
N GLY A 72 54.77 -9.67 30.69
CA GLY A 72 55.98 -9.52 31.49
C GLY A 72 56.96 -10.68 31.29
N ALA A 73 57.01 -11.59 32.27
CA ALA A 73 58.04 -12.62 32.42
C ALA A 73 58.18 -13.59 31.22
N TYR A 74 57.11 -13.90 30.48
CA TYR A 74 57.16 -14.89 29.39
C TYR A 74 57.02 -14.30 27.98
N GLY A 75 56.77 -12.99 27.85
CA GLY A 75 56.70 -12.33 26.54
C GLY A 75 55.58 -12.87 25.63
N GLU A 76 54.51 -13.45 26.19
CA GLU A 76 53.36 -13.99 25.46
C GLU A 76 52.10 -13.11 25.67
N PRO A 77 52.11 -11.79 25.34
CA PRO A 77 50.99 -10.88 25.65
C PRO A 77 49.65 -11.33 25.06
N TRP A 78 49.69 -12.10 23.98
CA TRP A 78 48.51 -12.67 23.31
C TRP A 78 47.61 -13.51 24.23
N VAL A 79 48.13 -14.06 25.34
CA VAL A 79 47.29 -14.79 26.31
C VAL A 79 46.30 -13.88 27.05
N PHE A 80 46.56 -12.58 27.07
CA PHE A 80 45.73 -11.54 27.70
C PHE A 80 45.04 -10.64 26.67
N ARG A 81 45.20 -10.91 25.37
CA ARG A 81 44.56 -10.15 24.29
C ARG A 81 43.28 -10.87 23.85
N PRO A 82 42.10 -10.55 24.40
CA PRO A 82 40.85 -11.26 24.11
C PRO A 82 40.49 -11.35 22.62
N LYS A 83 41.00 -10.43 21.78
CA LYS A 83 40.74 -10.40 20.33
C LYS A 83 41.91 -10.84 19.44
N ASP A 84 43.04 -11.29 20.00
CA ASP A 84 44.19 -11.79 19.22
C ASP A 84 43.98 -13.25 18.76
N LEU A 85 42.98 -13.45 17.90
CA LEU A 85 42.57 -14.75 17.41
C LEU A 85 43.69 -15.45 16.61
N LEU A 86 44.50 -14.69 15.88
CA LEU A 86 45.60 -15.22 15.10
C LEU A 86 46.70 -15.80 15.99
N SER A 87 47.16 -15.07 17.01
CA SER A 87 48.13 -15.62 17.95
C SER A 87 47.54 -16.80 18.71
N TRP A 88 46.30 -16.68 19.18
CA TRP A 88 45.62 -17.74 19.91
C TRP A 88 45.56 -19.04 19.07
N TRP A 89 45.18 -18.94 17.81
CA TRP A 89 45.06 -20.09 16.90
C TRP A 89 46.41 -20.69 16.49
N SER A 90 47.43 -19.84 16.29
CA SER A 90 48.70 -20.23 15.67
C SER A 90 49.85 -20.54 16.63
N LYS A 91 49.65 -20.39 17.95
CA LYS A 91 50.69 -20.61 18.96
C LYS A 91 50.42 -21.85 19.83
N PRO A 92 51.47 -22.49 20.39
CA PRO A 92 51.32 -23.52 21.40
C PRO A 92 50.74 -22.92 22.69
N HIS A 93 49.86 -23.66 23.36
CA HIS A 93 49.23 -23.21 24.61
C HIS A 93 49.87 -23.89 25.80
N PHE A 94 49.98 -23.16 26.92
CA PHE A 94 50.55 -23.66 28.17
C PHE A 94 49.61 -23.31 29.32
N ASP A 95 49.34 -24.26 30.20
CA ASP A 95 48.57 -23.98 31.41
C ASP A 95 49.35 -23.04 32.33
N ARG A 96 48.63 -22.17 33.04
CA ARG A 96 49.20 -21.16 33.95
C ARG A 96 48.59 -21.22 35.35
N PRO A 97 48.71 -22.33 36.10
CA PRO A 97 48.18 -22.43 37.45
C PRO A 97 48.82 -21.36 38.35
N GLY A 98 47.99 -20.54 39.00
CA GLY A 98 48.45 -19.41 39.80
C GLY A 98 49.23 -18.34 39.01
N GLY A 99 49.07 -18.28 37.68
CA GLY A 99 49.75 -17.33 36.80
C GLY A 99 51.15 -17.75 36.31
N VAL A 100 51.63 -18.95 36.70
CA VAL A 100 52.97 -19.44 36.31
C VAL A 100 52.87 -20.41 35.15
N ARG A 101 53.58 -20.14 34.05
CA ARG A 101 53.56 -20.94 32.82
C ARG A 101 54.17 -22.33 33.03
N ALA A 102 53.40 -23.37 32.68
CA ALA A 102 53.89 -24.75 32.65
C ALA A 102 55.03 -24.93 31.64
N ALA A 103 55.91 -25.91 31.89
CA ALA A 103 57.01 -26.23 30.99
C ALA A 103 56.57 -26.99 29.72
N THR A 104 55.45 -27.73 29.81
CA THR A 104 54.92 -28.55 28.72
C THR A 104 53.66 -27.90 28.15
N PRO A 105 53.50 -27.84 26.81
CA PRO A 105 52.28 -27.31 26.23
C PRO A 105 51.10 -28.26 26.46
N THR A 106 49.89 -27.72 26.35
CA THR A 106 48.66 -28.52 26.30
C THR A 106 48.61 -29.36 25.02
N ALA A 107 47.61 -30.22 24.87
CA ALA A 107 47.39 -31.01 23.67
C ALA A 107 46.98 -30.17 22.42
N TRP A 108 46.88 -28.84 22.53
CA TRP A 108 46.56 -27.99 21.39
C TRP A 108 47.69 -28.00 20.35
N ILE A 109 47.36 -28.43 19.13
CA ILE A 109 48.26 -28.35 17.99
C ILE A 109 47.97 -27.02 17.28
N PRO A 110 48.96 -26.13 17.13
CA PRO A 110 48.78 -24.88 16.40
C PRO A 110 48.16 -25.07 15.03
N ARG A 111 47.18 -24.23 14.69
CA ARG A 111 46.48 -24.24 13.39
C ARG A 111 45.70 -25.51 13.08
N SER A 112 45.49 -26.40 14.05
CA SER A 112 44.90 -27.73 13.79
C SER A 112 43.42 -27.72 13.47
N LYS A 113 42.67 -26.70 13.91
CA LYS A 113 41.22 -26.60 13.74
C LYS A 113 40.80 -25.19 13.33
N PRO A 114 39.74 -25.04 12.53
CA PRO A 114 39.18 -23.72 12.24
C PRO A 114 38.47 -23.12 13.46
N LEU A 115 38.42 -21.80 13.48
CA LEU A 115 37.54 -20.99 14.31
C LEU A 115 36.21 -20.75 13.58
N ARG A 116 35.14 -20.56 14.34
CA ARG A 116 33.89 -19.96 13.86
C ARG A 116 33.50 -18.84 14.80
N LEU A 117 33.18 -17.68 14.25
CA LEU A 117 32.48 -16.67 15.03
C LEU A 117 31.03 -17.13 15.09
N VAL A 118 30.64 -17.70 16.23
CA VAL A 118 29.25 -18.20 16.39
C VAL A 118 28.30 -17.03 16.64
N GLU A 119 28.84 -15.92 17.12
CA GLU A 119 28.19 -14.62 17.15
C GLU A 119 29.20 -13.52 16.86
N PHE A 120 28.79 -12.49 16.14
CA PHE A 120 29.46 -11.20 16.07
C PHE A 120 28.43 -10.14 15.70
N GLY A 121 28.70 -8.88 16.03
CA GLY A 121 27.82 -7.78 15.67
C GLY A 121 27.97 -6.62 16.63
N CYS A 122 27.09 -5.65 16.48
CA CYS A 122 27.04 -4.43 17.27
C CYS A 122 25.58 -3.97 17.36
N GLY A 123 25.16 -3.37 18.47
CA GLY A 123 23.85 -2.73 18.57
C GLY A 123 23.73 -1.54 17.61
N ALA A 124 22.51 -1.25 17.15
CA ALA A 124 22.19 -0.06 16.35
C ALA A 124 22.01 1.19 17.22
N VAL A 125 23.05 1.51 17.99
CA VAL A 125 23.08 2.59 18.97
C VAL A 125 24.36 3.39 18.81
N ASP A 126 24.29 4.69 19.11
CA ASP A 126 25.44 5.60 19.08
C ASP A 126 26.65 4.97 19.77
N LYS A 127 27.82 5.04 19.12
CA LYS A 127 29.08 4.46 19.59
C LYS A 127 28.99 2.97 19.96
N GLY A 128 28.09 2.20 19.35
CA GLY A 128 27.99 0.75 19.54
C GLY A 128 29.32 0.02 19.38
N ALA A 129 30.16 0.48 18.46
CA ALA A 129 31.50 -0.07 18.21
C ALA A 129 32.46 0.05 19.40
N ASN A 130 32.22 0.95 20.37
CA ASN A 130 33.03 1.08 21.58
C ASN A 130 32.88 -0.16 22.49
N ALA A 131 31.69 -0.76 22.53
CA ALA A 131 31.44 -1.97 23.31
C ALA A 131 30.37 -2.83 22.62
N PRO A 132 30.73 -3.58 21.56
CA PRO A 132 29.75 -4.30 20.74
C PRO A 132 29.01 -5.41 21.48
N ASN A 133 29.49 -5.80 22.66
CA ASN A 133 28.90 -6.82 23.51
C ASN A 133 27.69 -6.33 24.33
N LEU A 134 27.52 -5.01 24.47
CA LEU A 134 26.43 -4.45 25.28
C LEU A 134 25.12 -4.43 24.51
N PHE A 135 24.04 -4.77 25.21
CA PHE A 135 22.67 -4.72 24.70
C PHE A 135 21.83 -3.77 25.57
N VAL A 136 20.91 -3.06 24.92
CA VAL A 136 19.96 -2.18 25.59
C VAL A 136 18.64 -2.92 25.74
N ASP A 137 18.32 -3.33 26.97
CA ASP A 137 17.08 -4.00 27.31
C ASP A 137 16.55 -3.46 28.64
N GLN A 138 15.45 -2.71 28.58
CA GLN A 138 14.83 -2.11 29.77
C GLN A 138 14.39 -3.13 30.84
N LYS A 139 14.30 -4.42 30.48
CA LYS A 139 13.91 -5.51 31.38
C LYS A 139 15.11 -6.23 32.00
N SER A 140 16.33 -5.99 31.53
CA SER A 140 17.54 -6.66 32.01
C SER A 140 18.32 -5.78 32.99
N ALA A 141 18.77 -6.37 34.10
CA ALA A 141 19.70 -5.72 35.02
C ALA A 141 21.11 -5.56 34.42
N GLU A 142 21.42 -6.25 33.32
CA GLU A 142 22.69 -6.18 32.60
C GLU A 142 22.64 -5.18 31.42
N SER A 143 21.54 -4.44 31.26
CA SER A 143 21.40 -3.44 30.21
C SER A 143 22.33 -2.24 30.44
N ALA A 144 23.15 -1.94 29.45
CA ALA A 144 24.05 -0.80 29.47
C ALA A 144 24.22 -0.20 28.08
N LEU A 145 24.42 1.12 28.03
CA LEU A 145 24.85 1.80 26.82
C LEU A 145 26.36 1.61 26.61
N PRO A 146 26.84 1.58 25.36
CA PRO A 146 28.27 1.65 25.08
C PRO A 146 28.91 2.87 25.76
N PRO A 147 30.19 2.80 26.17
CA PRO A 147 30.88 3.94 26.75
C PRO A 147 30.76 5.19 25.88
N PHE A 148 30.38 6.31 26.50
CA PHE A 148 30.20 7.64 25.88
C PHE A 148 29.04 7.76 24.89
N SER A 149 28.23 6.70 24.71
CA SER A 149 27.02 6.74 23.88
C SER A 149 25.98 7.70 24.44
N ASP A 150 25.32 8.46 23.58
CA ASP A 150 24.15 9.27 23.95
C ASP A 150 22.82 8.50 23.87
N GLY A 151 22.86 7.22 23.44
CA GLY A 151 21.70 6.36 23.30
C GLY A 151 20.86 6.60 22.04
N ALA A 152 21.30 7.46 21.12
CA ALA A 152 20.63 7.65 19.84
C ALA A 152 20.69 6.39 18.95
N ARG A 153 19.69 6.23 18.08
CA ARG A 153 19.66 5.13 17.11
C ARG A 153 20.71 5.34 16.03
N ASP A 154 21.54 4.33 15.78
CA ASP A 154 22.64 4.40 14.81
C ASP A 154 22.79 3.10 14.00
N GLU A 155 22.00 2.99 12.93
CA GLU A 155 22.00 1.84 12.03
C GLU A 155 23.21 1.86 11.08
N VAL A 156 23.76 3.04 10.79
CA VAL A 156 24.95 3.22 9.96
C VAL A 156 26.17 2.70 10.70
N GLY A 157 26.33 3.05 11.98
CA GLY A 157 27.40 2.55 12.83
C GLY A 157 27.38 1.03 12.96
N GLN A 158 26.20 0.42 13.20
CA GLN A 158 26.05 -1.04 13.20
C GLN A 158 26.50 -1.65 11.88
N ARG A 159 26.04 -1.11 10.74
CA ARG A 159 26.44 -1.60 9.43
C ARG A 159 27.95 -1.52 9.22
N ARG A 160 28.57 -0.39 9.55
CA ARG A 160 30.02 -0.18 9.37
C ARG A 160 30.85 -1.11 10.25
N ALA A 161 30.40 -1.40 11.47
CA ALA A 161 31.03 -2.41 12.33
C ALA A 161 30.97 -3.82 11.69
N LEU A 162 29.82 -4.22 11.15
CA LEU A 162 29.66 -5.51 10.45
C LEU A 162 30.54 -5.58 9.20
N GLU A 163 30.55 -4.53 8.38
CA GLU A 163 31.41 -4.42 7.19
C GLU A 163 32.90 -4.50 7.54
N ALA A 164 33.32 -3.86 8.63
CA ALA A 164 34.71 -3.91 9.10
C ALA A 164 35.12 -5.35 9.46
N VAL A 165 34.28 -6.08 10.21
CA VAL A 165 34.53 -7.49 10.54
C VAL A 165 34.56 -8.33 9.27
N LEU A 166 33.53 -8.26 8.43
CA LEU A 166 33.43 -9.10 7.23
C LEU A 166 34.60 -8.85 6.26
N THR A 167 34.98 -7.59 6.06
CA THR A 167 36.15 -7.22 5.23
C THR A 167 37.45 -7.73 5.84
N HIS A 168 37.59 -7.67 7.16
CA HIS A 168 38.75 -8.22 7.87
C HIS A 168 38.84 -9.75 7.73
N LEU A 169 37.71 -10.46 7.74
CA LEU A 169 37.68 -11.92 7.58
C LEU A 169 37.93 -12.37 6.13
N ALA A 170 37.56 -11.54 5.16
CA ALA A 170 37.76 -11.82 3.74
C ALA A 170 39.22 -11.66 3.29
N ASP A 171 40.02 -10.87 4.01
CA ASP A 171 41.43 -10.64 3.69
C ASP A 171 42.31 -11.83 4.14
N PRO A 172 43.00 -12.55 3.22
CA PRO A 172 43.86 -13.67 3.57
C PRO A 172 45.07 -13.29 4.44
N ALA A 173 45.47 -12.01 4.47
CA ALA A 173 46.55 -11.54 5.33
C ALA A 173 46.17 -11.56 6.82
N THR A 174 44.89 -11.33 7.13
CA THR A 174 44.34 -11.34 8.49
C THR A 174 43.62 -12.64 8.83
N ASN A 175 43.13 -13.38 7.84
CA ASN A 175 42.51 -14.70 7.98
C ASN A 175 43.28 -15.78 7.20
N PRO A 176 44.48 -16.17 7.64
CA PRO A 176 45.37 -17.04 6.88
C PRO A 176 44.87 -18.48 6.77
N VAL A 177 45.31 -19.18 5.72
CA VAL A 177 45.00 -20.60 5.50
C VAL A 177 45.85 -21.50 6.37
N SER A 178 45.22 -22.51 6.99
CA SER A 178 45.91 -23.55 7.73
C SER A 178 46.69 -24.50 6.81
N PRO A 179 47.96 -24.79 7.10
CA PRO A 179 48.66 -25.89 6.43
C PRO A 179 48.16 -27.27 6.87
N VAL A 180 47.39 -27.38 7.96
CA VAL A 180 46.93 -28.67 8.52
C VAL A 180 45.66 -29.16 7.83
N TYR A 181 44.67 -28.28 7.66
CA TYR A 181 43.36 -28.64 7.09
C TYR A 181 43.04 -27.91 5.77
N GLY A 182 43.93 -27.04 5.26
CA GLY A 182 43.81 -26.42 3.94
C GLY A 182 42.70 -25.35 3.80
N GLY A 183 42.11 -24.87 4.90
CA GLY A 183 41.08 -23.82 4.91
C GLY A 183 41.48 -22.60 5.72
N PRO A 184 40.70 -21.50 5.68
CA PRO A 184 40.99 -20.27 6.44
C PRO A 184 40.87 -20.49 7.95
N MET A 185 41.66 -19.74 8.73
CA MET A 185 41.65 -19.73 10.20
C MET A 185 40.24 -19.58 10.77
N ILE A 186 39.50 -18.58 10.30
CA ILE A 186 38.09 -18.35 10.59
C ILE A 186 37.30 -18.83 9.39
N LYS A 187 36.60 -19.95 9.57
CA LYS A 187 35.88 -20.64 8.49
C LYS A 187 34.51 -20.02 8.20
N ALA A 188 33.85 -19.48 9.22
CA ALA A 188 32.53 -18.89 9.12
C ALA A 188 32.30 -17.89 10.26
N ALA A 189 31.40 -16.94 10.03
CA ALA A 189 30.94 -15.97 11.01
C ALA A 189 29.42 -15.83 10.92
N ALA A 190 28.73 -15.90 12.05
CA ALA A 190 27.28 -15.74 12.15
C ALA A 190 26.95 -14.39 12.79
N ALA A 191 26.30 -13.52 12.04
CA ALA A 191 25.91 -12.19 12.52
C ALA A 191 24.73 -12.31 13.48
N TRP A 192 24.93 -11.83 14.71
CA TRP A 192 23.86 -11.68 15.69
C TRP A 192 23.13 -10.35 15.43
N CYS A 193 21.80 -10.25 15.47
CA CYS A 193 20.77 -11.31 15.55
C CYS A 193 19.89 -11.26 14.29
N TRP A 194 20.35 -11.88 13.20
CA TRP A 194 19.48 -12.13 12.04
C TRP A 194 18.73 -13.45 12.22
N ASP A 195 17.43 -13.37 12.53
CA ASP A 195 16.60 -14.54 12.79
C ASP A 195 15.39 -14.64 11.83
N ALA A 196 14.60 -15.72 11.98
CA ALA A 196 13.51 -16.06 11.07
C ALA A 196 12.24 -15.19 11.20
N ARG A 197 12.19 -14.24 12.14
CA ARG A 197 10.99 -13.39 12.32
C ARG A 197 10.86 -12.42 11.13
N PRO A 198 9.69 -12.36 10.47
CA PRO A 198 9.51 -11.46 9.32
C PRO A 198 9.49 -10.00 9.78
N PHE A 199 10.09 -9.11 8.98
CA PHE A 199 9.96 -7.67 9.14
C PHE A 199 8.83 -7.14 8.22
N PRO A 200 7.99 -6.18 8.65
CA PRO A 200 8.02 -5.46 9.94
C PRO A 200 7.29 -6.16 11.08
N ASP A 201 6.69 -7.33 10.83
CA ASP A 201 5.93 -8.10 11.82
C ASP A 201 6.66 -8.15 13.17
N PHE A 202 7.92 -8.57 13.20
CA PHE A 202 8.86 -8.18 14.25
C PHE A 202 9.58 -6.89 13.80
N PRO A 203 9.57 -5.81 14.61
CA PRO A 203 9.15 -5.74 16.01
C PRO A 203 7.67 -5.38 16.27
N ALA A 204 6.85 -5.17 15.23
CA ALA A 204 5.51 -4.60 15.32
C ALA A 204 4.51 -5.32 16.26
N ARG A 205 4.48 -6.66 16.26
CA ARG A 205 3.42 -7.42 16.96
C ARG A 205 3.83 -7.74 18.39
N SER A 206 3.79 -6.72 19.26
CA SER A 206 4.13 -6.81 20.69
C SER A 206 3.28 -7.82 21.49
N GLY A 207 2.10 -8.18 20.98
CA GLY A 207 1.29 -9.28 21.55
C GLY A 207 1.84 -10.70 21.27
N VAL A 208 2.78 -10.83 20.31
CA VAL A 208 3.45 -12.09 19.96
C VAL A 208 4.86 -12.12 20.55
N TRP A 209 5.60 -11.01 20.46
CA TRP A 209 7.01 -10.91 20.90
C TRP A 209 7.18 -9.89 22.02
N ALA A 210 7.77 -10.33 23.14
CA ALA A 210 8.00 -9.48 24.30
C ALA A 210 9.25 -8.58 24.19
N ASP A 211 10.15 -8.89 23.26
CA ASP A 211 11.44 -8.26 23.01
C ASP A 211 11.43 -7.27 21.83
N GLY A 212 10.26 -7.01 21.23
CA GLY A 212 10.09 -6.05 20.13
C GLY A 212 10.73 -4.66 20.38
N PRO A 213 10.57 -4.04 21.56
CA PRO A 213 11.20 -2.74 21.86
C PRO A 213 12.73 -2.73 21.77
N ASN A 214 13.39 -3.87 21.96
CA ASN A 214 14.85 -3.98 21.90
C ASN A 214 15.38 -3.90 20.46
N TRP A 215 14.53 -4.06 19.45
CA TRP A 215 14.92 -3.97 18.04
C TRP A 215 15.56 -2.61 17.72
N THR A 216 15.01 -1.51 18.27
CA THR A 216 15.43 -0.13 17.95
C THR A 216 16.92 0.12 18.16
N LEU A 217 17.50 -0.39 19.25
CA LEU A 217 18.91 -0.17 19.60
C LEU A 217 19.76 -1.46 19.59
N GLY A 218 19.12 -2.62 19.47
CA GLY A 218 19.77 -3.92 19.54
C GLY A 218 20.41 -4.37 18.22
N HIS A 219 20.98 -5.58 18.26
CA HIS A 219 21.76 -6.19 17.18
C HIS A 219 20.94 -6.72 16.00
N TRP A 220 19.60 -6.62 16.05
CA TRP A 220 18.73 -7.21 15.04
C TRP A 220 18.98 -6.62 13.66
N LEU A 221 19.08 -7.50 12.67
CA LEU A 221 19.27 -7.11 11.27
C LEU A 221 17.97 -7.18 10.45
N ASN A 222 16.90 -7.75 11.00
CA ASN A 222 15.60 -7.83 10.36
C ASN A 222 15.11 -6.42 10.02
N GLY A 223 14.86 -6.13 8.74
CA GLY A 223 14.49 -4.79 8.24
C GLY A 223 15.66 -3.83 7.99
N ARG A 224 16.86 -4.13 8.49
CA ARG A 224 18.10 -3.33 8.28
C ARG A 224 19.03 -3.95 7.24
N ALA A 225 19.09 -5.28 7.22
CA ALA A 225 19.81 -6.03 6.19
C ALA A 225 19.19 -5.74 4.82
N GLY A 226 19.99 -5.20 3.89
CA GLY A 226 19.55 -4.85 2.55
C GLY A 226 19.19 -3.38 2.35
N VAL A 227 19.19 -2.55 3.40
CA VAL A 227 19.06 -1.09 3.27
C VAL A 227 20.29 -0.54 2.55
N ALA A 228 20.09 0.31 1.54
CA ALA A 228 21.19 0.89 0.77
C ALA A 228 21.82 2.09 1.51
N PRO A 229 23.15 2.15 1.66
CA PRO A 229 23.83 3.36 2.11
C PRO A 229 23.61 4.51 1.12
N LEU A 230 23.48 5.73 1.64
CA LEU A 230 23.32 6.92 0.81
C LEU A 230 24.45 7.10 -0.23
N PRO A 231 25.75 6.90 0.11
CA PRO A 231 26.85 6.93 -0.86
C PRO A 231 26.63 6.04 -2.08
N GLU A 232 26.20 4.80 -1.84
CA GLU A 232 25.99 3.80 -2.89
C GLU A 232 24.80 4.17 -3.78
N LEU A 233 23.72 4.71 -3.19
CA LEU A 233 22.57 5.18 -3.94
C LEU A 233 22.93 6.37 -4.84
N VAL A 234 23.67 7.36 -4.32
CA VAL A 234 24.14 8.51 -5.10
C VAL A 234 25.01 8.05 -6.26
N ALA A 235 25.98 7.17 -5.99
CA ALA A 235 26.86 6.62 -7.02
C ALA A 235 26.07 5.85 -8.09
N ALA A 236 25.08 5.05 -7.71
CA ALA A 236 24.21 4.33 -8.64
C ALA A 236 23.37 5.27 -9.53
N LEU A 237 22.81 6.34 -8.95
CA LEU A 237 22.07 7.35 -9.71
C LEU A 237 22.99 8.10 -10.70
N ALA A 238 24.19 8.49 -10.26
CA ALA A 238 25.19 9.14 -11.09
C ALA A 238 25.64 8.24 -12.25
N GLN A 239 25.93 6.98 -11.97
CA GLN A 239 26.33 5.99 -12.97
C GLN A 239 25.25 5.79 -14.04
N ARG A 240 23.96 5.73 -13.64
CA ARG A 240 22.84 5.64 -14.58
C ARG A 240 22.74 6.86 -15.50
N ALA A 241 23.19 8.03 -15.05
CA ALA A 241 23.24 9.25 -15.84
C ALA A 241 24.55 9.41 -16.64
N GLY A 242 25.51 8.49 -16.50
CA GLY A 242 26.79 8.51 -17.20
C GLY A 242 27.80 9.52 -16.64
N VAL A 243 27.67 9.89 -15.36
CA VAL A 243 28.60 10.80 -14.67
C VAL A 243 29.13 10.17 -13.39
N ALA A 244 30.32 10.60 -12.96
CA ALA A 244 30.87 10.24 -11.66
C ALA A 244 30.57 11.36 -10.65
N ILE A 245 30.12 10.98 -9.46
CA ILE A 245 30.01 11.87 -8.30
C ILE A 245 30.76 11.18 -7.17
N ASP A 246 31.68 11.90 -6.54
CA ASP A 246 32.30 11.45 -5.30
C ASP A 246 31.27 11.60 -4.16
N PRO A 247 30.86 10.50 -3.50
CA PRO A 247 29.90 10.59 -2.40
C PRO A 247 30.43 11.39 -1.20
N GLY A 248 31.74 11.66 -1.10
CA GLY A 248 32.30 12.57 -0.10
C GLY A 248 31.82 12.30 1.32
N GLU A 249 31.20 13.30 1.94
CA GLU A 249 30.66 13.25 3.31
C GLU A 249 29.24 12.67 3.40
N ALA A 250 28.70 12.09 2.33
CA ALA A 250 27.38 11.46 2.36
C ALA A 250 27.35 10.32 3.40
N GLY A 251 26.65 10.58 4.51
CA GLY A 251 26.36 9.59 5.54
C GLY A 251 24.89 9.19 5.52
N GLY A 252 24.54 8.12 6.26
CA GLY A 252 23.15 7.69 6.35
C GLY A 252 22.78 6.52 5.44
N SER A 253 21.54 6.08 5.59
CA SER A 253 20.96 4.95 4.88
C SER A 253 19.52 5.26 4.48
N ILE A 254 19.07 4.68 3.37
CA ILE A 254 17.72 4.87 2.84
C ILE A 254 17.07 3.51 2.63
N VAL A 255 15.91 3.31 3.26
CA VAL A 255 15.13 2.07 3.15
C VAL A 255 14.66 1.87 1.72
N GLY A 256 14.28 2.94 1.02
CA GLY A 256 13.86 2.90 -0.37
C GLY A 256 13.77 4.29 -0.99
N TYR A 257 13.94 4.35 -2.30
CA TYR A 257 13.86 5.58 -3.08
C TYR A 257 13.27 5.28 -4.46
N VAL A 258 12.28 6.07 -4.90
CA VAL A 258 11.53 5.80 -6.14
C VAL A 258 11.79 6.88 -7.19
N VAL A 259 12.22 6.45 -8.38
CA VAL A 259 12.22 7.26 -9.60
C VAL A 259 11.18 6.65 -10.54
N ASP A 260 9.99 7.27 -10.60
CA ASP A 260 8.81 6.74 -11.27
C ASP A 260 8.65 7.22 -12.73
N ARG A 261 9.47 8.18 -13.15
CA ARG A 261 9.43 8.78 -14.49
C ARG A 261 10.82 9.21 -14.96
N PRO A 262 11.04 9.37 -16.28
CA PRO A 262 12.24 10.00 -16.78
C PRO A 262 12.42 11.43 -16.22
N MET A 263 13.60 11.72 -15.67
CA MET A 263 13.96 13.03 -15.11
C MET A 263 15.47 13.27 -15.16
N ARG A 264 15.91 14.51 -14.89
CA ARG A 264 17.34 14.84 -14.85
C ARG A 264 17.96 14.30 -13.55
N LEU A 265 19.24 13.94 -13.58
CA LEU A 265 19.97 13.47 -12.38
C LEU A 265 19.82 14.45 -11.21
N ARG A 266 19.97 15.75 -11.47
CA ARG A 266 19.83 16.79 -10.44
C ARG A 266 18.45 16.76 -9.76
N ASP A 267 17.39 16.45 -10.51
CA ASP A 267 16.02 16.46 -10.00
C ASP A 267 15.79 15.21 -9.13
N ALA A 268 16.46 14.10 -9.46
CA ALA A 268 16.48 12.89 -8.62
C ALA A 268 17.33 13.09 -7.35
N LEU A 269 18.48 13.76 -7.43
CA LEU A 269 19.34 13.98 -6.27
C LEU A 269 18.77 15.03 -5.32
N ALA A 270 18.09 16.07 -5.82
CA ALA A 270 17.57 17.18 -5.01
C ALA A 270 16.86 16.76 -3.69
N PRO A 271 15.87 15.84 -3.68
CA PRO A 271 15.22 15.42 -2.43
C PRO A 271 16.18 14.70 -1.47
N LEU A 272 17.18 13.99 -1.98
CA LEU A 272 18.21 13.34 -1.15
C LEU A 272 19.15 14.37 -0.52
N LEU A 273 19.64 15.31 -1.32
CA LEU A 273 20.53 16.38 -0.88
C LEU A 273 19.86 17.24 0.21
N GLU A 274 18.58 17.57 0.03
CA GLU A 274 17.82 18.27 1.06
C GLU A 274 17.59 17.38 2.28
N ALA A 275 17.12 16.13 2.15
CA ALA A 275 16.86 15.27 3.30
C ALA A 275 18.11 15.00 4.15
N PHE A 276 19.28 14.86 3.53
CA PHE A 276 20.54 14.55 4.22
C PHE A 276 21.44 15.77 4.48
N ALA A 277 20.99 16.98 4.12
CA ALA A 277 21.76 18.23 4.27
C ALA A 277 23.15 18.14 3.63
N LEU A 278 23.16 17.81 2.34
CA LEU A 278 24.35 17.70 1.51
C LEU A 278 24.31 18.77 0.42
N ASP A 279 25.47 19.35 0.13
CA ASP A 279 25.67 20.24 -1.00
C ASP A 279 26.58 19.56 -2.04
N PRO A 280 26.18 19.53 -3.33
CA PRO A 280 27.07 19.13 -4.39
C PRO A 280 28.06 20.26 -4.64
N VAL A 281 29.35 19.98 -4.46
CA VAL A 281 30.44 20.94 -4.58
C VAL A 281 31.44 20.51 -5.64
N GLU A 282 32.06 21.48 -6.30
CA GLU A 282 33.18 21.22 -7.22
C GLU A 282 34.46 20.99 -6.41
N ARG A 283 35.09 19.83 -6.61
CA ARG A 283 36.37 19.44 -5.99
C ARG A 283 37.24 18.79 -7.05
N GLN A 284 38.46 19.30 -7.20
CA GLN A 284 39.39 18.85 -8.25
C GLN A 284 38.73 18.89 -9.64
N ASP A 285 38.65 17.74 -10.32
CA ASP A 285 38.13 17.62 -11.69
C ASP A 285 36.65 17.16 -11.71
N GLY A 286 35.94 17.17 -10.57
CA GLY A 286 34.61 16.57 -10.46
C GLY A 286 33.70 17.17 -9.39
N VAL A 287 32.59 16.48 -9.15
CA VAL A 287 31.59 16.84 -8.13
C VAL A 287 31.73 15.91 -6.94
N ALA A 288 31.83 16.47 -5.74
CA ALA A 288 31.77 15.76 -4.47
C ALA A 288 30.55 16.19 -3.66
N LEU A 289 30.07 15.36 -2.74
CA LEU A 289 29.05 15.77 -1.77
C LEU A 289 29.69 16.20 -0.45
N ALA A 290 29.42 17.43 -0.02
CA ALA A 290 29.85 17.97 1.26
C ALA A 290 28.68 18.13 2.23
N GLY A 291 28.89 17.85 3.52
CA GLY A 291 27.91 18.04 4.57
C GLY A 291 27.71 19.51 4.92
N ARG A 292 26.44 19.91 5.12
CA ARG A 292 26.10 21.24 5.67
C ARG A 292 26.36 21.32 7.19
N SER A 293 26.64 20.19 7.84
CA SER A 293 26.94 20.06 9.27
C SER A 293 28.42 19.68 9.50
N GLY A 294 28.87 19.72 10.75
CA GLY A 294 30.19 19.24 11.17
C GLY A 294 31.08 20.33 11.76
N ALA A 295 32.21 19.90 12.33
CA ALA A 295 33.20 20.78 12.93
C ALA A 295 33.95 21.59 11.85
N ALA A 296 34.44 22.77 12.27
CA ALA A 296 35.34 23.57 11.45
C ALA A 296 36.71 22.89 11.38
N ALA A 297 37.25 22.74 10.17
CA ALA A 297 38.60 22.22 10.00
C ALA A 297 39.68 23.32 10.10
N ARG A 298 39.28 24.59 10.05
CA ARG A 298 40.17 25.75 9.90
C ARG A 298 39.60 26.99 10.60
N SER A 299 40.45 27.98 10.83
CA SER A 299 40.05 29.32 11.25
C SER A 299 40.64 30.36 10.29
N LEU A 300 39.88 31.40 9.95
CA LEU A 300 40.42 32.56 9.23
C LEU A 300 40.81 33.64 10.24
N GLY A 301 42.06 34.11 10.14
CA GLY A 301 42.56 35.27 10.90
C GLY A 301 42.78 36.50 10.02
N ASP A 302 43.21 37.61 10.61
CA ASP A 302 43.44 38.89 9.89
C ASP A 302 44.38 38.75 8.68
N ASP A 303 45.42 37.91 8.76
CA ASP A 303 46.37 37.67 7.65
C ASP A 303 45.74 36.92 6.46
N ASP A 304 44.60 36.27 6.67
CA ASP A 304 43.84 35.58 5.63
C ASP A 304 42.88 36.53 4.90
N LEU A 305 42.69 37.75 5.41
CA LEU A 305 41.73 38.73 4.90
C LEU A 305 42.39 39.77 4.00
N ALA A 306 41.73 40.12 2.90
CA ALA A 306 42.17 41.20 2.00
C ALA A 306 41.38 42.48 2.28
N TRP A 307 42.08 43.53 2.71
CA TRP A 307 41.51 44.85 2.95
C TRP A 307 41.29 45.56 1.61
N PRO A 308 40.03 45.84 1.22
CA PRO A 308 39.75 46.41 -0.08
C PRO A 308 39.87 47.93 -0.05
N GLU A 309 40.34 48.55 -1.13
CA GLU A 309 40.51 50.02 -1.20
C GLU A 309 39.17 50.78 -1.27
N ASP A 310 38.11 50.11 -1.71
CA ASP A 310 36.79 50.67 -2.03
C ASP A 310 35.71 50.41 -0.96
N ARG A 311 36.05 49.77 0.17
CA ARG A 311 35.10 49.44 1.25
C ARG A 311 35.77 49.44 2.62
N ALA A 312 34.94 49.58 3.65
CA ALA A 312 35.41 49.83 5.02
C ALA A 312 35.90 48.57 5.76
N ALA A 313 35.59 47.36 5.25
CA ALA A 313 35.95 46.10 5.90
C ALA A 313 36.20 44.99 4.87
N PRO A 314 37.05 44.00 5.20
CA PRO A 314 37.30 42.81 4.37
C PRO A 314 36.13 41.81 4.40
N GLN A 315 35.12 42.04 5.24
CA GLN A 315 33.95 41.18 5.37
C GLN A 315 32.66 41.98 5.37
N SER A 316 31.60 41.39 4.82
CA SER A 316 30.24 41.91 4.89
C SER A 316 29.26 40.78 5.17
N ALA A 317 28.40 40.96 6.16
CA ALA A 317 27.30 40.05 6.44
C ALA A 317 26.01 40.59 5.82
N ALA A 318 25.29 39.74 5.10
CA ALA A 318 23.94 39.98 4.64
C ALA A 318 22.98 39.10 5.45
N ARG A 319 21.73 39.57 5.60
CA ARG A 319 20.64 38.75 6.09
C ARG A 319 19.41 38.97 5.23
N THR A 320 18.71 37.91 4.87
CA THR A 320 17.41 38.02 4.22
C THR A 320 16.35 38.48 5.23
N LEU A 321 15.59 39.53 4.91
CA LEU A 321 14.52 40.07 5.77
C LEU A 321 13.14 39.44 5.48
N ALA A 322 13.07 38.42 4.61
CA ALA A 322 11.84 37.68 4.37
C ALA A 322 11.44 36.96 5.66
N ALA A 323 10.14 36.99 5.98
CA ALA A 323 9.60 36.18 7.07
C ALA A 323 9.92 34.72 6.77
N PRO A 324 10.51 33.96 7.71
CA PRO A 324 10.84 32.58 7.41
C PRO A 324 9.56 31.75 7.41
N VAL A 325 9.61 30.58 6.78
CA VAL A 325 8.44 29.71 6.62
C VAL A 325 7.91 29.30 8.00
N GLN A 326 6.61 29.45 8.27
CA GLN A 326 6.02 29.06 9.56
C GLN A 326 5.76 27.55 9.65
N ALA A 327 5.32 26.93 8.55
CA ALA A 327 4.94 25.52 8.52
C ALA A 327 5.57 24.80 7.32
N LEU A 328 6.17 23.63 7.56
CA LEU A 328 6.66 22.76 6.50
C LEU A 328 5.84 21.47 6.50
N ARG A 329 5.28 21.11 5.35
CA ARG A 329 4.66 19.80 5.12
C ARG A 329 5.60 18.95 4.27
N LEU A 330 6.01 17.82 4.82
CA LEU A 330 6.79 16.80 4.11
C LEU A 330 5.87 15.64 3.74
N ARG A 331 5.83 15.27 2.46
CA ARG A 331 5.18 14.04 1.97
C ARG A 331 6.25 13.01 1.65
N PHE A 332 6.03 11.77 2.07
CA PHE A 332 6.98 10.66 1.96
C PHE A 332 6.26 9.33 1.73
N ILE A 333 7.01 8.26 1.48
CA ILE A 333 6.48 6.89 1.43
C ILE A 333 6.66 6.29 2.84
N ASP A 334 5.56 5.96 3.52
CA ASP A 334 5.62 5.53 4.92
C ASP A 334 5.93 4.03 5.02
N ALA A 335 7.13 3.71 5.51
CA ALA A 335 7.61 2.34 5.67
C ALA A 335 6.71 1.49 6.59
N ALA A 336 6.08 2.10 7.59
CA ALA A 336 5.28 1.40 8.60
C ALA A 336 3.80 1.25 8.21
N ARG A 337 3.36 1.88 7.11
CA ARG A 337 1.95 1.91 6.66
C ARG A 337 1.77 1.28 5.29
N ASP A 338 2.35 0.10 5.07
CA ASP A 338 2.32 -0.62 3.79
C ASP A 338 2.75 0.25 2.60
N TYR A 339 3.77 1.10 2.80
CA TYR A 339 4.31 2.00 1.77
C TYR A 339 3.28 3.00 1.20
N GLN A 340 2.24 3.34 1.98
CA GLN A 340 1.30 4.40 1.60
C GLN A 340 1.95 5.79 1.69
N THR A 341 1.35 6.79 1.03
CA THR A 341 1.80 8.18 1.17
C THR A 341 1.60 8.67 2.61
N GLY A 342 2.71 8.92 3.30
CA GLY A 342 2.75 9.57 4.60
C GLY A 342 2.86 11.09 4.46
N SER A 343 2.43 11.82 5.50
CA SER A 343 2.68 13.25 5.60
C SER A 343 2.89 13.67 7.05
N VAL A 344 3.94 14.48 7.28
CA VAL A 344 4.16 15.17 8.54
C VAL A 344 4.10 16.69 8.30
N ILE A 345 3.57 17.41 9.28
CA ILE A 345 3.56 18.88 9.28
C ILE A 345 4.23 19.33 10.57
N VAL A 346 5.27 20.15 10.40
CA VAL A 346 6.02 20.75 11.50
C VAL A 346 5.86 22.26 11.44
N ARG A 347 5.83 22.89 12.61
CA ARG A 347 5.53 24.32 12.76
C ARG A 347 6.48 24.94 13.78
N ARG A 348 6.79 26.21 13.56
CA ARG A 348 7.48 27.08 14.52
C ARG A 348 6.58 28.27 14.86
N GLU A 349 6.86 28.93 15.98
CA GLU A 349 5.99 30.00 16.50
C GLU A 349 6.07 31.28 15.66
N ASP A 350 7.24 31.58 15.10
CA ASP A 350 7.53 32.77 14.30
C ASP A 350 7.52 32.51 12.78
N GLY A 351 7.24 33.52 11.97
CA GLY A 351 7.25 33.41 10.51
C GLY A 351 5.86 33.37 9.87
N GLU A 352 5.81 33.19 8.55
CA GLU A 352 4.58 33.26 7.76
C GLU A 352 4.53 32.15 6.68
N GLY A 353 3.31 31.79 6.27
CA GLY A 353 3.08 30.87 5.16
C GLY A 353 3.45 29.41 5.42
N SER A 354 3.38 28.61 4.35
CA SER A 354 3.71 27.18 4.38
C SER A 354 4.53 26.77 3.18
N ALA A 355 5.47 25.83 3.38
CA ALA A 355 6.20 25.16 2.31
C ALA A 355 5.83 23.68 2.25
N ASP A 356 5.91 23.12 1.05
CA ASP A 356 5.70 21.69 0.78
C ASP A 356 6.99 21.09 0.23
N LEU A 357 7.37 19.91 0.74
CA LEU A 357 8.44 19.09 0.19
C LEU A 357 7.89 17.69 -0.14
N ASP A 358 8.08 17.29 -1.39
CA ASP A 358 7.76 15.95 -1.86
C ASP A 358 9.03 15.11 -1.94
N ALA A 359 9.13 14.16 -1.02
CA ALA A 359 10.28 13.30 -0.87
C ALA A 359 9.88 11.88 -1.31
N PRO A 360 10.32 11.38 -2.49
CA PRO A 360 10.08 9.99 -2.90
C PRO A 360 11.00 9.01 -2.15
N LEU A 361 11.22 9.29 -0.86
CA LEU A 361 11.97 8.48 0.09
C LEU A 361 10.99 7.62 0.90
N VAL A 362 11.38 6.37 1.13
CA VAL A 362 10.76 5.49 2.12
C VAL A 362 11.35 5.83 3.49
N LEU A 363 10.52 6.37 4.38
CA LEU A 363 10.90 6.82 5.72
C LEU A 363 9.90 6.29 6.75
N ALA A 364 10.36 6.13 7.99
CA ALA A 364 9.45 6.10 9.12
C ALA A 364 8.97 7.53 9.44
N ALA A 365 7.77 7.65 10.02
CA ALA A 365 7.19 8.97 10.34
C ALA A 365 8.07 9.81 11.28
N ALA A 366 8.78 9.17 12.22
CA ALA A 366 9.72 9.82 13.13
C ALA A 366 10.91 10.44 12.38
N ASP A 367 11.50 9.70 11.43
CA ASP A 367 12.61 10.18 10.61
C ASP A 367 12.17 11.32 9.68
N ALA A 368 10.99 11.19 9.06
CA ALA A 368 10.38 12.24 8.26
C ALA A 368 10.16 13.53 9.08
N ARG A 369 9.71 13.40 10.33
CA ARG A 369 9.55 14.54 11.23
C ARG A 369 10.88 15.21 11.56
N ALA A 370 11.92 14.45 11.89
CA ALA A 370 13.25 14.99 12.17
C ALA A 370 13.84 15.74 10.97
N VAL A 371 13.69 15.19 9.76
CA VAL A 371 14.08 15.87 8.51
C VAL A 371 13.31 17.18 8.35
N ALA A 372 11.99 17.16 8.54
CA ALA A 372 11.15 18.35 8.41
C ALA A 372 11.48 19.41 9.47
N GLU A 373 11.69 19.03 10.74
CA GLU A 373 12.07 19.94 11.83
C GLU A 373 13.41 20.61 11.53
N ARG A 374 14.41 19.85 11.08
CA ARG A 374 15.69 20.43 10.67
C ARG A 374 15.53 21.37 9.48
N LEU A 375 14.78 21.00 8.44
CA LEU A 375 14.54 21.89 7.29
C LEU A 375 13.83 23.19 7.68
N LEU A 376 12.91 23.12 8.65
CA LEU A 376 12.22 24.29 9.18
C LEU A 376 13.14 25.14 10.09
N ALA A 377 14.06 24.49 10.81
CA ALA A 377 15.04 25.14 11.70
C ALA A 377 16.25 25.73 10.94
N ALA A 378 16.63 25.16 9.79
CA ALA A 378 17.79 25.53 8.95
C ALA A 378 17.65 26.88 8.23
N ALA A 379 16.88 27.79 8.81
CA ALA A 379 16.56 29.11 8.29
C ALA A 379 17.38 30.22 8.97
N ASP A 380 18.64 29.99 9.32
CA ASP A 380 19.54 31.10 9.65
C ASP A 380 19.84 31.86 8.34
N PRO A 381 19.26 33.06 8.14
CA PRO A 381 19.30 33.73 6.86
C PRO A 381 20.60 34.51 6.68
N ARG A 382 21.56 34.35 7.60
CA ARG A 382 22.85 35.01 7.55
C ARG A 382 23.68 34.42 6.41
N GLU A 383 24.27 35.30 5.63
CA GLU A 383 25.32 34.97 4.69
C GLU A 383 26.46 35.95 4.93
N ALA A 384 27.70 35.51 4.76
CA ALA A 384 28.85 36.40 4.81
C ALA A 384 29.62 36.33 3.51
N THR A 385 30.05 37.47 3.00
CA THR A 385 31.05 37.57 1.94
C THR A 385 32.35 38.04 2.58
N VAL A 386 33.42 37.28 2.35
CA VAL A 386 34.74 37.53 2.91
C VAL A 386 35.73 37.68 1.77
N HIS A 387 36.45 38.80 1.74
CA HIS A 387 37.54 39.05 0.81
C HIS A 387 38.81 38.41 1.34
N LEU A 388 39.42 37.58 0.52
CA LEU A 388 40.49 36.67 0.91
C LEU A 388 41.83 37.19 0.39
N SER A 389 42.88 37.03 1.19
CA SER A 389 44.24 37.15 0.69
C SER A 389 44.50 36.07 -0.38
N PRO A 390 45.41 36.29 -1.34
CA PRO A 390 45.64 35.33 -2.43
C PRO A 390 45.96 33.92 -1.93
N LEU A 391 46.72 33.79 -0.83
CA LEU A 391 47.07 32.49 -0.27
C LEU A 391 45.88 31.83 0.46
N ALA A 392 45.02 32.60 1.12
CA ALA A 392 43.78 32.06 1.70
C ALA A 392 42.82 31.56 0.62
N ALA A 393 42.67 32.32 -0.47
CA ALA A 393 41.82 31.95 -1.60
C ALA A 393 42.24 30.63 -2.25
N LEU A 394 43.55 30.36 -2.38
CA LEU A 394 44.05 29.09 -2.92
C LEU A 394 43.91 27.90 -1.98
N ARG A 395 43.63 28.13 -0.69
CA ARG A 395 43.48 27.07 0.31
C ARG A 395 42.02 26.68 0.57
N LEU A 396 41.06 27.54 0.20
CA LEU A 396 39.64 27.33 0.46
C LEU A 396 38.93 26.76 -0.75
N GLU A 397 38.06 25.79 -0.50
CA GLU A 397 37.22 25.17 -1.52
C GLU A 397 35.74 25.14 -1.06
N PRO A 398 34.76 25.16 -1.99
CA PRO A 398 33.35 25.02 -1.63
C PRO A 398 33.06 23.74 -0.84
N GLY A 399 32.34 23.85 0.26
CA GLY A 399 32.07 22.77 1.23
C GLY A 399 33.00 22.77 2.45
N ASP A 400 34.09 23.54 2.43
CA ASP A 400 34.96 23.66 3.62
C ASP A 400 34.20 24.31 4.78
N ARG A 401 34.51 23.88 6.01
CA ARG A 401 33.99 24.50 7.24
C ARG A 401 35.10 25.24 7.97
N LEU A 402 34.86 26.48 8.35
CA LEU A 402 35.82 27.37 8.99
C LEU A 402 35.22 28.16 10.15
N VAL A 403 36.07 28.57 11.09
CA VAL A 403 35.74 29.53 12.14
C VAL A 403 36.08 30.94 11.67
N LEU A 404 35.13 31.86 11.80
CA LEU A 404 35.29 33.30 11.59
C LEU A 404 34.51 34.04 12.68
N ASP A 405 35.17 34.96 13.37
CA ASP A 405 34.61 35.74 14.50
C ASP A 405 33.91 34.86 15.56
N GLY A 406 34.48 33.68 15.83
CA GLY A 406 33.97 32.73 16.82
C GLY A 406 32.72 31.95 16.39
N ALA A 407 32.25 32.11 15.15
CA ALA A 407 31.16 31.33 14.57
C ALA A 407 31.68 30.35 13.51
N THR A 408 31.04 29.20 13.39
CA THR A 408 31.36 28.20 12.35
C THR A 408 30.53 28.46 11.10
N TRP A 409 31.22 28.55 9.97
CA TRP A 409 30.65 28.79 8.65
C TRP A 409 31.04 27.68 7.68
N ARG A 410 30.18 27.41 6.70
CA ARG A 410 30.49 26.61 5.52
C ARG A 410 30.71 27.51 4.31
N VAL A 411 31.71 27.20 3.50
CA VAL A 411 31.99 27.89 2.24
C VAL A 411 31.01 27.39 1.18
N THR A 412 30.13 28.27 0.68
CA THR A 412 29.17 27.90 -0.38
C THR A 412 29.72 28.18 -1.78
N ARG A 413 30.64 29.15 -1.89
CA ARG A 413 31.26 29.55 -3.15
C ARG A 413 32.60 30.22 -2.91
N VAL A 414 33.55 30.01 -3.81
CA VAL A 414 34.80 30.75 -3.90
C VAL A 414 34.91 31.37 -5.29
N ASP A 415 35.09 32.68 -5.37
CA ASP A 415 35.38 33.40 -6.62
C ASP A 415 36.89 33.72 -6.64
N LEU A 416 37.60 33.15 -7.62
CA LEU A 416 39.03 33.36 -7.85
C LEU A 416 39.25 34.37 -8.99
N ASP A 417 38.81 35.61 -8.78
CA ASP A 417 39.06 36.75 -9.68
C ASP A 417 40.21 37.64 -9.14
N GLU A 418 40.38 38.86 -9.67
CA GLU A 418 41.40 39.82 -9.20
C GLU A 418 41.24 40.19 -7.71
N HIS A 419 40.03 40.03 -7.16
CA HIS A 419 39.69 40.31 -5.77
C HIS A 419 39.02 39.08 -5.13
N PRO A 420 39.81 38.04 -4.80
CA PRO A 420 39.26 36.77 -4.36
C PRO A 420 38.31 36.90 -3.18
N ARG A 421 37.20 36.16 -3.22
CA ARG A 421 36.19 36.18 -2.15
C ARG A 421 35.53 34.83 -1.96
N ALA A 422 35.12 34.56 -0.72
CA ALA A 422 34.27 33.43 -0.39
C ALA A 422 32.88 33.90 0.05
N GLN A 423 31.87 33.16 -0.35
CA GLN A 423 30.53 33.23 0.24
C GLN A 423 30.41 32.15 1.30
N LEU A 424 29.89 32.54 2.44
CA LEU A 424 29.77 31.73 3.64
C LEU A 424 28.32 31.66 4.06
N ALA A 425 27.91 30.49 4.53
CA ALA A 425 26.62 30.29 5.17
C ALA A 425 26.80 29.50 6.49
N PRO A 426 25.90 29.65 7.48
CA PRO A 426 26.01 28.96 8.77
C PRO A 426 26.01 27.44 8.62
N VAL A 427 26.74 26.72 9.47
CA VAL A 427 26.56 25.27 9.52
C VAL A 427 25.17 24.92 10.04
N VAL A 428 24.61 23.81 9.55
CA VAL A 428 23.33 23.28 9.97
C VAL A 428 23.56 22.17 11.00
N ASP A 429 22.66 22.03 11.96
CA ASP A 429 22.71 20.90 12.89
C ASP A 429 22.55 19.56 12.14
N PRO A 430 23.28 18.51 12.53
CA PRO A 430 23.15 17.20 11.92
C PRO A 430 21.74 16.62 12.16
N VAL A 431 21.23 15.85 11.20
CA VAL A 431 20.01 15.06 11.42
C VAL A 431 20.35 13.93 12.37
N ARG A 432 19.70 13.93 13.54
CA ARG A 432 19.69 12.76 14.42
C ARG A 432 18.38 12.02 14.18
N ALA A 433 18.47 10.74 13.80
CA ALA A 433 17.31 9.87 13.78
C ALA A 433 16.77 9.79 15.22
N GLY A 434 15.57 10.33 15.43
CA GLY A 434 15.00 10.49 16.76
C GLY A 434 13.51 10.16 16.77
N GLY A 435 13.02 9.78 17.95
CA GLY A 435 11.62 9.42 18.16
C GLY A 435 11.35 7.92 18.07
N ASP A 436 10.24 7.52 18.68
CA ASP A 436 9.81 6.13 18.71
C ASP A 436 9.36 5.68 17.31
N LEU A 437 9.89 4.53 16.87
CA LEU A 437 9.43 3.88 15.66
C LEU A 437 8.16 3.11 15.95
N ASP A 438 7.06 3.55 15.35
CA ASP A 438 5.80 2.81 15.38
C ASP A 438 5.71 1.89 14.17
N TRP A 439 6.09 0.63 14.35
CA TRP A 439 5.89 -0.42 13.36
C TRP A 439 4.51 -1.08 13.45
N SER A 440 3.62 -0.64 14.35
CA SER A 440 2.32 -1.28 14.56
C SER A 440 1.59 -1.47 13.23
N PRO A 441 1.08 -2.68 12.92
CA PRO A 441 0.49 -2.93 11.63
C PRO A 441 -0.69 -1.97 11.42
N ALA A 442 -0.79 -1.40 10.22
CA ALA A 442 -2.02 -0.74 9.82
C ALA A 442 -3.18 -1.73 9.95
N ALA A 443 -4.35 -1.26 10.38
CA ALA A 443 -5.53 -2.12 10.44
C ALA A 443 -5.75 -2.77 9.05
N PRO A 444 -5.92 -4.11 8.95
CA PRO A 444 -6.10 -4.78 7.67
C PRO A 444 -7.21 -4.11 6.88
N ARG A 445 -6.90 -3.59 5.69
CA ARG A 445 -7.91 -3.03 4.82
C ARG A 445 -8.67 -4.21 4.21
N GLU A 446 -9.87 -4.50 4.72
CA GLU A 446 -10.73 -5.52 4.11
C GLU A 446 -10.95 -5.17 2.64
N VAL A 447 -10.40 -6.03 1.77
CA VAL A 447 -10.62 -5.95 0.32
C VAL A 447 -12.00 -6.55 0.08
N PRO A 448 -12.95 -5.81 -0.51
CA PRO A 448 -14.26 -6.38 -0.83
C PRO A 448 -14.07 -7.57 -1.76
N GLY A 449 -14.78 -8.67 -1.48
CA GLY A 449 -14.86 -9.79 -2.41
C GLY A 449 -15.57 -9.40 -3.71
N PRO A 450 -15.66 -10.32 -4.69
CA PRO A 450 -16.47 -10.12 -5.89
C PRO A 450 -17.92 -9.74 -5.51
N PRO A 451 -18.47 -8.64 -6.04
CA PRO A 451 -19.83 -8.21 -5.71
C PRO A 451 -20.88 -9.15 -6.33
N VAL A 452 -22.07 -9.24 -5.74
CA VAL A 452 -23.24 -9.74 -6.47
C VAL A 452 -23.58 -8.74 -7.58
N LEU A 453 -23.84 -9.24 -8.80
CA LEU A 453 -24.19 -8.43 -9.96
C LEU A 453 -25.41 -9.04 -10.65
N HIS A 454 -26.51 -8.28 -10.69
CA HIS A 454 -27.70 -8.62 -11.49
C HIS A 454 -28.04 -7.49 -12.46
N VAL A 455 -28.38 -7.86 -13.70
CA VAL A 455 -28.94 -6.95 -14.70
C VAL A 455 -30.43 -7.25 -14.84
N LEU A 456 -31.26 -6.26 -14.57
CA LEU A 456 -32.70 -6.37 -14.51
C LEU A 456 -33.31 -5.66 -15.72
N ASP A 457 -33.73 -6.44 -16.71
CA ASP A 457 -34.57 -5.98 -17.81
C ASP A 457 -36.05 -6.09 -17.38
N LEU A 458 -36.58 -4.99 -16.82
CA LEU A 458 -37.93 -4.96 -16.24
C LEU A 458 -38.95 -4.31 -17.17
N PRO A 459 -40.20 -4.82 -17.22
CA PRO A 459 -41.29 -4.13 -17.91
C PRO A 459 -41.83 -2.93 -17.11
N GLY A 460 -42.60 -2.07 -17.77
CA GLY A 460 -43.41 -1.03 -17.12
C GLY A 460 -42.64 0.14 -16.52
N GLN A 461 -41.35 0.27 -16.84
CA GLN A 461 -40.52 1.41 -16.47
C GLN A 461 -40.70 2.53 -17.50
N ALA A 462 -40.85 3.79 -17.03
CA ALA A 462 -40.89 4.95 -17.93
C ALA A 462 -39.52 5.22 -18.58
N ASP A 463 -38.45 4.98 -17.83
CA ASP A 463 -37.08 4.97 -18.34
C ASP A 463 -36.72 3.54 -18.77
N GLU A 464 -36.45 3.39 -20.07
CA GLU A 464 -36.29 2.09 -20.73
C GLU A 464 -34.92 1.44 -20.51
N ARG A 465 -34.00 2.14 -19.82
CA ARG A 465 -32.68 1.58 -19.45
C ARG A 465 -32.83 0.46 -18.42
N PRO A 466 -32.07 -0.64 -18.54
CA PRO A 466 -32.10 -1.71 -17.55
C PRO A 466 -31.56 -1.21 -16.21
N LEU A 467 -32.10 -1.76 -15.13
CA LEU A 467 -31.57 -1.55 -13.78
C LEU A 467 -30.46 -2.56 -13.51
N VAL A 468 -29.49 -2.17 -12.70
CA VAL A 468 -28.39 -3.02 -12.28
C VAL A 468 -28.31 -2.99 -10.77
N ALA A 469 -28.30 -4.17 -10.16
CA ALA A 469 -28.09 -4.36 -8.73
C ALA A 469 -26.64 -4.77 -8.50
N VAL A 470 -25.95 -4.04 -7.62
CA VAL A 470 -24.60 -4.39 -7.16
C VAL A 470 -24.62 -4.44 -5.64
N ALA A 471 -24.18 -5.54 -5.05
CA ALA A 471 -24.10 -5.70 -3.60
C ALA A 471 -22.77 -6.32 -3.18
N ALA A 472 -22.16 -5.79 -2.12
CA ALA A 472 -20.91 -6.30 -1.56
C ALA A 472 -20.81 -5.94 -0.08
N SER A 473 -20.12 -6.80 0.69
CA SER A 473 -19.74 -6.53 2.07
C SER A 473 -18.28 -6.92 2.28
N PRO A 474 -17.39 -6.00 2.74
CA PRO A 474 -17.66 -4.58 3.02
C PRO A 474 -18.00 -3.77 1.74
N TRP A 475 -18.77 -2.68 1.88
CA TRP A 475 -19.18 -1.85 0.74
C TRP A 475 -18.09 -0.88 0.28
N ARG A 476 -17.97 -0.72 -1.03
CA ARG A 476 -17.31 0.38 -1.74
C ARG A 476 -18.15 0.73 -2.97
N ALA A 477 -17.95 1.91 -3.56
CA ALA A 477 -18.56 2.20 -4.85
C ALA A 477 -18.00 1.27 -5.95
N PHE A 478 -18.87 0.84 -6.87
CA PHE A 478 -18.52 -0.03 -8.00
C PHE A 478 -18.92 0.61 -9.33
N ASP A 479 -18.03 0.54 -10.32
CA ASP A 479 -18.37 0.85 -11.70
C ASP A 479 -18.92 -0.41 -12.39
N VAL A 480 -20.03 -0.24 -13.10
CA VAL A 480 -20.66 -1.28 -13.92
C VAL A 480 -20.22 -1.08 -15.37
N HIS A 481 -19.48 -2.03 -15.91
CA HIS A 481 -19.00 -2.00 -17.28
C HIS A 481 -19.80 -2.98 -18.15
N ALA A 482 -20.05 -2.62 -19.41
CA ALA A 482 -20.66 -3.53 -20.39
C ALA A 482 -20.13 -3.32 -21.80
N GLY A 483 -19.95 -4.42 -22.54
CA GLY A 483 -19.50 -4.42 -23.94
C GLY A 483 -19.62 -5.79 -24.62
N PRO A 484 -19.34 -5.89 -25.93
CA PRO A 484 -19.48 -7.13 -26.69
C PRO A 484 -18.48 -8.22 -26.28
N GLY A 485 -17.44 -7.86 -25.53
CA GLY A 485 -16.44 -8.78 -24.97
C GLY A 485 -15.56 -8.07 -23.96
N VAL A 486 -14.70 -8.82 -23.27
CA VAL A 486 -13.88 -8.34 -22.14
C VAL A 486 -12.96 -7.18 -22.48
N GLU A 487 -12.44 -7.12 -23.71
CA GLU A 487 -11.55 -6.05 -24.20
C GLU A 487 -12.29 -4.77 -24.60
N ALA A 488 -13.62 -4.84 -24.73
CA ALA A 488 -14.46 -3.75 -25.24
C ALA A 488 -15.52 -3.27 -24.22
N VAL A 489 -15.33 -3.59 -22.94
CA VAL A 489 -16.21 -3.12 -21.87
C VAL A 489 -15.94 -1.65 -21.56
N ARG A 490 -17.01 -0.86 -21.40
CA ARG A 490 -16.95 0.54 -20.96
C ARG A 490 -17.91 0.76 -19.79
N VAL A 491 -17.62 1.73 -18.93
CA VAL A 491 -18.50 2.10 -17.81
C VAL A 491 -19.86 2.53 -18.36
N ARG A 492 -20.93 1.94 -17.82
CA ARG A 492 -22.34 2.22 -18.15
C ARG A 492 -23.12 2.82 -16.99
N ALA A 493 -22.65 2.61 -15.76
CA ALA A 493 -23.21 3.16 -14.53
C ALA A 493 -22.19 3.06 -13.38
N THR A 494 -22.41 3.81 -12.31
CA THR A 494 -21.65 3.70 -11.06
C THR A 494 -22.61 3.49 -9.90
N ALA A 495 -22.49 2.36 -9.20
CA ALA A 495 -23.25 2.05 -7.99
C ALA A 495 -22.56 2.70 -6.77
N ALA A 496 -23.19 3.72 -6.20
CA ALA A 496 -22.67 4.45 -5.03
C ALA A 496 -23.11 3.84 -3.69
N ALA A 497 -24.22 3.10 -3.67
CA ALA A 497 -24.77 2.40 -2.51
C ALA A 497 -25.06 0.91 -2.85
N PRO A 498 -25.00 0.00 -1.86
CA PRO A 498 -25.28 -1.42 -2.09
C PRO A 498 -26.77 -1.64 -2.31
N ALA A 499 -27.12 -2.45 -3.31
CA ALA A 499 -28.47 -2.97 -3.47
C ALA A 499 -28.79 -4.05 -2.43
N THR A 500 -30.08 -4.21 -2.11
CA THR A 500 -30.54 -5.36 -1.32
C THR A 500 -30.89 -6.52 -2.25
N VAL A 501 -30.17 -7.62 -2.11
CA VAL A 501 -30.24 -8.80 -3.00
C VAL A 501 -30.39 -10.08 -2.19
N GLY A 502 -30.77 -11.17 -2.83
CA GLY A 502 -30.93 -12.44 -2.13
C GLY A 502 -31.41 -13.57 -3.00
N VAL A 503 -31.93 -14.61 -2.35
CA VAL A 503 -32.46 -15.81 -3.02
C VAL A 503 -33.76 -16.28 -2.38
N THR A 504 -34.62 -16.93 -3.16
CA THR A 504 -35.76 -17.66 -2.63
C THR A 504 -35.29 -18.91 -1.89
N CYS A 505 -35.90 -19.20 -0.73
CA CYS A 505 -35.65 -20.41 0.06
C CYS A 505 -36.81 -21.41 -0.03
N SER A 506 -37.95 -20.99 -0.55
CA SER A 506 -39.11 -21.83 -0.86
C SER A 506 -39.49 -21.68 -2.32
N ASP A 507 -40.21 -22.67 -2.85
CA ASP A 507 -40.82 -22.54 -4.18
C ASP A 507 -41.89 -21.45 -4.19
N LEU A 508 -42.01 -20.76 -5.32
CA LEU A 508 -43.00 -19.73 -5.59
C LEU A 508 -43.92 -20.20 -6.73
N PRO A 509 -45.10 -20.76 -6.42
CA PRO A 509 -46.07 -21.15 -7.45
C PRO A 509 -46.69 -19.93 -8.13
N ALA A 510 -47.32 -20.14 -9.30
CA ALA A 510 -48.16 -19.12 -9.93
C ALA A 510 -49.26 -18.65 -8.98
N GLY A 511 -49.48 -17.34 -8.91
CA GLY A 511 -50.46 -16.71 -8.03
C GLY A 511 -51.58 -16.00 -8.79
N PRO A 512 -52.62 -15.53 -8.08
CA PRO A 512 -53.66 -14.72 -8.69
C PRO A 512 -53.10 -13.35 -9.12
N LEU A 513 -53.47 -12.91 -10.32
CA LEU A 513 -53.19 -11.55 -10.79
C LEU A 513 -54.22 -10.54 -10.24
N HIS A 514 -53.81 -9.28 -10.11
CA HIS A 514 -54.64 -8.12 -9.79
C HIS A 514 -55.33 -8.15 -8.41
N ARG A 515 -54.92 -9.03 -7.50
CA ARG A 515 -55.40 -9.10 -6.12
C ARG A 515 -54.29 -9.60 -5.20
N PHE A 516 -54.44 -9.36 -3.90
CA PHE A 516 -53.54 -9.93 -2.91
C PHE A 516 -53.72 -11.45 -2.80
N ASP A 517 -52.60 -12.17 -2.90
CA ASP A 517 -52.47 -13.57 -2.58
C ASP A 517 -52.16 -13.73 -1.09
N HIS A 518 -53.19 -14.10 -0.34
CA HIS A 518 -53.09 -14.38 1.09
C HIS A 518 -52.74 -15.85 1.39
N ALA A 519 -52.73 -16.72 0.40
CA ALA A 519 -52.47 -18.15 0.58
C ALA A 519 -50.97 -18.46 0.48
N THR A 520 -50.30 -17.90 -0.52
CA THR A 520 -48.88 -18.15 -0.75
C THR A 520 -48.02 -17.47 0.33
N ARG A 521 -46.95 -18.15 0.73
CA ARG A 521 -45.88 -17.64 1.59
C ARG A 521 -44.57 -17.85 0.85
N LEU A 522 -43.74 -16.81 0.77
CA LEU A 522 -42.44 -16.87 0.12
C LEU A 522 -41.35 -16.69 1.15
N THR A 523 -40.55 -17.72 1.40
CA THR A 523 -39.36 -17.60 2.23
C THR A 523 -38.20 -17.11 1.35
N VAL A 524 -37.50 -16.07 1.80
CA VAL A 524 -36.33 -15.50 1.14
C VAL A 524 -35.18 -15.35 2.13
N ARG A 525 -33.95 -15.37 1.62
CA ARG A 525 -32.78 -14.88 2.33
C ARG A 525 -32.29 -13.62 1.62
N LEU A 526 -32.28 -12.48 2.31
CA LEU A 526 -31.93 -11.16 1.79
C LEU A 526 -30.71 -10.60 2.53
N GLU A 527 -29.72 -10.16 1.76
CA GLU A 527 -28.54 -9.45 2.23
C GLU A 527 -28.70 -7.96 1.89
N GLY A 528 -28.52 -7.08 2.87
CA GLY A 528 -28.73 -5.63 2.73
C GLY A 528 -29.73 -5.08 3.75
N ALA A 529 -30.65 -4.21 3.31
CA ALA A 529 -31.67 -3.64 4.18
C ALA A 529 -32.73 -4.70 4.54
N ALA A 530 -33.05 -4.81 5.83
CA ALA A 530 -34.09 -5.72 6.29
C ALA A 530 -35.47 -5.32 5.71
N PRO A 531 -36.25 -6.27 5.14
CA PRO A 531 -37.59 -5.98 4.66
C PRO A 531 -38.53 -5.60 5.82
N ALA A 532 -39.48 -4.71 5.55
CA ALA A 532 -40.44 -4.22 6.54
C ALA A 532 -41.88 -4.47 6.11
N SER A 533 -42.73 -4.85 7.07
CA SER A 533 -44.17 -4.89 6.86
C SER A 533 -44.74 -3.50 6.58
N ARG A 534 -45.69 -3.40 5.65
CA ARG A 534 -46.31 -2.13 5.23
C ARG A 534 -47.81 -2.29 5.10
N ASP A 535 -48.54 -1.21 5.39
CA ASP A 535 -49.98 -1.16 5.18
C ASP A 535 -50.34 -1.25 3.70
N ARG A 536 -51.56 -1.72 3.44
CA ARG A 536 -52.08 -1.95 2.08
C ARG A 536 -51.96 -0.72 1.18
N SER A 537 -52.22 0.48 1.69
CA SER A 537 -52.13 1.71 0.90
C SER A 537 -50.70 2.01 0.44
N ALA A 538 -49.71 1.79 1.31
CA ALA A 538 -48.30 1.99 0.97
C ALA A 538 -47.83 0.97 -0.06
N VAL A 539 -48.23 -0.30 0.06
CA VAL A 539 -47.93 -1.33 -0.94
C VAL A 539 -48.58 -0.99 -2.28
N LEU A 540 -49.84 -0.58 -2.30
CA LEU A 540 -50.49 -0.15 -3.55
C LEU A 540 -49.86 1.12 -4.17
N ALA A 541 -49.14 1.91 -3.37
CA ALA A 541 -48.36 3.06 -3.84
C ALA A 541 -46.92 2.69 -4.29
N GLY A 542 -46.58 1.40 -4.36
CA GLY A 542 -45.29 0.91 -4.86
C GLY A 542 -44.30 0.44 -3.78
N ALA A 543 -44.64 0.50 -2.49
CA ALA A 543 -43.76 0.01 -1.44
C ALA A 543 -43.58 -1.52 -1.50
N ASN A 544 -42.48 -2.02 -0.92
CA ASN A 544 -42.19 -3.45 -0.81
C ASN A 544 -42.10 -4.19 -2.15
N ALA A 545 -41.69 -3.50 -3.22
CA ALA A 545 -41.46 -4.13 -4.52
C ALA A 545 -40.15 -4.91 -4.56
N LEU A 546 -40.21 -6.13 -5.09
CA LEU A 546 -39.06 -6.99 -5.34
C LEU A 546 -39.21 -7.68 -6.69
N ALA A 547 -38.08 -7.92 -7.34
CA ALA A 547 -37.99 -8.69 -8.57
C ALA A 547 -37.46 -10.10 -8.23
N VAL A 548 -38.17 -11.13 -8.68
CA VAL A 548 -37.75 -12.54 -8.60
C VAL A 548 -37.46 -13.05 -9.99
N GLN A 549 -36.28 -13.63 -10.21
CA GLN A 549 -35.94 -14.19 -11.51
C GLN A 549 -36.68 -15.52 -11.72
N GLY A 550 -37.57 -15.56 -12.70
CA GLY A 550 -38.31 -16.76 -13.08
C GLY A 550 -37.42 -17.79 -13.79
N ALA A 551 -37.92 -19.02 -13.91
CA ALA A 551 -37.20 -20.12 -14.59
C ALA A 551 -36.91 -19.86 -16.08
N ASN A 552 -37.60 -18.88 -16.70
CA ASN A 552 -37.37 -18.44 -18.08
C ASN A 552 -36.33 -17.30 -18.19
N GLY A 553 -35.74 -16.87 -17.08
CA GLY A 553 -34.79 -15.77 -16.98
C GLY A 553 -35.40 -14.36 -16.95
N GLU A 554 -36.72 -14.21 -17.16
CA GLU A 554 -37.41 -12.93 -16.98
C GLU A 554 -37.66 -12.66 -15.49
N TRP A 555 -37.74 -11.38 -15.13
CA TRP A 555 -37.96 -10.95 -13.75
C TRP A 555 -39.46 -10.71 -13.50
N GLU A 556 -40.04 -11.45 -12.56
CA GLU A 556 -41.36 -11.16 -12.03
C GLU A 556 -41.27 -10.10 -10.93
N ILE A 557 -42.02 -9.02 -11.07
CA ILE A 557 -42.14 -7.99 -10.03
C ILE A 557 -43.32 -8.36 -9.14
N LEU A 558 -43.06 -8.51 -7.85
CA LEU A 558 -44.10 -8.71 -6.85
C LEU A 558 -43.91 -7.76 -5.67
N GLN A 559 -44.97 -7.59 -4.89
CA GLN A 559 -44.93 -6.84 -3.63
C GLN A 559 -45.48 -7.69 -2.48
N PHE A 560 -45.22 -7.28 -1.24
CA PHE A 560 -45.68 -8.00 -0.04
C PHE A 560 -46.19 -7.05 1.05
N LEU A 561 -47.16 -7.51 1.84
CA LEU A 561 -47.69 -6.77 2.98
C LEU A 561 -46.88 -7.02 4.25
N THR A 562 -46.51 -8.27 4.49
CA THR A 562 -45.92 -8.69 5.77
C THR A 562 -44.57 -9.38 5.53
N ALA A 563 -43.57 -8.99 6.31
CA ALA A 563 -42.28 -9.66 6.43
C ALA A 563 -42.07 -10.14 7.88
N GLU A 564 -41.91 -11.44 8.06
CA GLU A 564 -41.68 -12.09 9.36
C GLU A 564 -40.26 -12.67 9.40
N PRO A 565 -39.43 -12.29 10.39
CA PRO A 565 -38.06 -12.80 10.49
C PRO A 565 -38.06 -14.28 10.91
N MET A 566 -37.23 -15.08 10.27
CA MET A 566 -37.01 -16.50 10.58
C MET A 566 -35.63 -16.78 11.20
N GLY A 567 -34.69 -15.86 11.06
CA GLY A 567 -33.31 -15.97 11.50
C GLY A 567 -32.44 -14.87 10.86
N PRO A 568 -31.11 -14.94 11.01
CA PRO A 568 -30.21 -14.03 10.31
C PRO A 568 -30.49 -14.04 8.80
N ASP A 569 -30.78 -12.86 8.25
CA ASP A 569 -31.05 -12.60 6.83
C ASP A 569 -32.23 -13.37 6.20
N ALA A 570 -32.97 -14.18 6.95
CA ALA A 570 -34.05 -15.04 6.45
C ALA A 570 -35.44 -14.54 6.87
N TRP A 571 -36.37 -14.46 5.91
CA TRP A 571 -37.68 -13.85 6.08
C TRP A 571 -38.78 -14.64 5.37
N THR A 572 -39.97 -14.71 5.96
CA THR A 572 -41.19 -15.14 5.27
C THR A 572 -42.00 -13.92 4.86
N LEU A 573 -42.29 -13.82 3.57
CA LEU A 573 -43.09 -12.77 2.96
C LEU A 573 -44.52 -13.29 2.70
N SER A 574 -45.51 -12.46 3.02
CA SER A 574 -46.92 -12.82 2.82
C SER A 574 -47.81 -11.65 2.42
N GLY A 575 -49.02 -11.97 1.94
CA GLY A 575 -49.91 -10.99 1.33
C GLY A 575 -49.30 -10.47 0.03
N LEU A 576 -49.00 -11.39 -0.88
CA LEU A 576 -48.22 -11.10 -2.09
C LEU A 576 -49.10 -10.44 -3.15
N LEU A 577 -48.58 -9.45 -3.87
CA LEU A 577 -49.21 -8.89 -5.06
C LEU A 577 -48.31 -9.21 -6.27
N ARG A 578 -48.78 -10.08 -7.16
CA ARG A 578 -47.96 -10.75 -8.20
C ARG A 578 -48.03 -10.03 -9.56
N GLY A 579 -47.05 -10.27 -10.42
CA GLY A 579 -47.03 -9.79 -11.82
C GLY A 579 -47.18 -8.28 -12.01
N GLN A 580 -46.64 -7.46 -11.10
CA GLN A 580 -46.77 -6.01 -11.12
C GLN A 580 -46.04 -5.38 -12.31
N ALA A 581 -46.45 -4.15 -12.69
CA ALA A 581 -45.88 -3.37 -13.80
C ALA A 581 -45.76 -4.14 -15.14
N GLY A 582 -46.66 -5.09 -15.40
CA GLY A 582 -46.68 -5.88 -16.64
C GLY A 582 -45.65 -7.02 -16.68
N SER A 583 -45.16 -7.45 -15.52
CA SER A 583 -44.31 -8.63 -15.38
C SER A 583 -45.08 -9.95 -15.29
N ASP A 584 -46.41 -9.93 -15.47
CA ASP A 584 -47.26 -11.13 -15.52
C ASP A 584 -46.76 -12.25 -16.46
N PRO A 585 -46.13 -11.98 -17.62
CA PRO A 585 -45.57 -13.03 -18.47
C PRO A 585 -44.34 -13.75 -17.89
N ALA A 586 -43.66 -13.14 -16.91
CA ALA A 586 -42.52 -13.76 -16.22
C ALA A 586 -42.97 -14.77 -15.15
N MET A 587 -44.25 -14.74 -14.75
CA MET A 587 -44.81 -15.64 -13.74
C MET A 587 -44.93 -17.07 -14.31
N ALA A 588 -43.98 -17.93 -13.94
CA ALA A 588 -43.99 -19.34 -14.28
C ALA A 588 -45.04 -20.12 -13.45
N VAL A 589 -45.38 -21.34 -13.88
CA VAL A 589 -46.21 -22.27 -13.09
C VAL A 589 -45.60 -22.50 -11.70
N LEU A 590 -44.27 -22.62 -11.65
CA LEU A 590 -43.49 -22.75 -10.43
C LEU A 590 -42.10 -22.14 -10.65
N THR A 591 -41.70 -21.22 -9.77
CA THR A 591 -40.30 -20.77 -9.65
C THR A 591 -39.69 -21.51 -8.45
N PRO A 592 -38.72 -22.40 -8.65
CA PRO A 592 -38.16 -23.19 -7.55
C PRO A 592 -37.37 -22.32 -6.56
N ALA A 593 -37.14 -22.86 -5.36
CA ALA A 593 -36.18 -22.30 -4.41
C ALA A 593 -34.79 -22.13 -5.06
N GLY A 594 -34.08 -21.07 -4.67
CA GLY A 594 -32.77 -20.68 -5.21
C GLY A 594 -32.81 -19.62 -6.31
N ALA A 595 -34.00 -19.09 -6.65
CA ALA A 595 -34.14 -18.00 -7.60
C ALA A 595 -33.60 -16.68 -7.04
N ALA A 596 -32.95 -15.87 -7.88
CA ALA A 596 -32.43 -14.57 -7.48
C ALA A 596 -33.56 -13.60 -7.11
N VAL A 597 -33.34 -12.81 -6.05
CA VAL A 597 -34.26 -11.79 -5.55
C VAL A 597 -33.52 -10.46 -5.47
N VAL A 598 -34.15 -9.39 -5.95
CA VAL A 598 -33.62 -8.03 -5.87
C VAL A 598 -34.73 -7.11 -5.36
N VAL A 599 -34.46 -6.33 -4.31
CA VAL A 599 -35.38 -5.29 -3.85
C VAL A 599 -35.32 -4.11 -4.81
N LEU A 600 -36.48 -3.59 -5.22
CA LEU A 600 -36.58 -2.47 -6.15
C LEU A 600 -36.64 -1.16 -5.37
N ASP A 601 -35.48 -0.54 -5.16
CA ASP A 601 -35.32 0.74 -4.46
C ASP A 601 -34.34 1.68 -5.18
N GLU A 602 -33.96 2.78 -4.51
CA GLU A 602 -33.06 3.81 -5.02
C GLU A 602 -31.59 3.39 -5.12
N ALA A 603 -31.19 2.24 -4.56
CA ALA A 603 -29.81 1.74 -4.66
C ALA A 603 -29.51 1.13 -6.04
N LEU A 604 -30.55 0.77 -6.82
CA LEU A 604 -30.40 0.29 -8.18
C LEU A 604 -29.98 1.40 -9.13
N VAL A 605 -29.03 1.11 -10.01
CA VAL A 605 -28.54 2.07 -11.00
C VAL A 605 -28.99 1.73 -12.40
N ARG A 606 -29.19 2.74 -13.24
CA ARG A 606 -29.56 2.56 -14.66
C ARG A 606 -28.31 2.50 -15.52
N ALA A 607 -28.19 1.45 -16.33
CA ALA A 607 -27.06 1.32 -17.24
C ALA A 607 -27.36 1.97 -18.60
N ASP A 608 -26.43 2.82 -19.06
CA ASP A 608 -26.55 3.48 -20.36
C ASP A 608 -26.23 2.52 -21.51
N LEU A 609 -27.26 2.14 -22.28
CA LEU A 609 -27.15 1.30 -23.47
C LEU A 609 -27.72 2.03 -24.68
N ALA A 610 -27.10 1.80 -25.85
CA ALA A 610 -27.66 2.24 -27.11
C ALA A 610 -28.74 1.27 -27.58
N LEU A 611 -29.79 1.76 -28.25
CA LEU A 611 -30.88 0.93 -28.76
C LEU A 611 -30.40 -0.17 -29.72
N ALA A 612 -29.31 0.06 -30.46
CA ALA A 612 -28.68 -0.93 -31.34
C ALA A 612 -28.03 -2.10 -30.57
N GLU A 613 -27.80 -1.96 -29.27
CA GLU A 613 -27.28 -3.02 -28.38
C GLU A 613 -28.42 -3.94 -27.88
N ARG A 614 -29.69 -3.61 -28.16
CA ARG A 614 -30.85 -4.43 -27.78
C ARG A 614 -30.82 -5.78 -28.47
N GLY A 615 -31.00 -6.84 -27.68
CA GLY A 615 -30.98 -8.23 -28.14
C GLY A 615 -29.58 -8.82 -28.35
N LEU A 616 -28.52 -8.05 -28.11
CA LEU A 616 -27.15 -8.56 -28.16
C LEU A 616 -26.72 -9.10 -26.78
N PRO A 617 -26.03 -10.25 -26.72
CA PRO A 617 -25.38 -10.69 -25.49
C PRO A 617 -24.19 -9.76 -25.20
N LEU A 618 -24.20 -9.11 -24.04
CA LEU A 618 -23.10 -8.26 -23.58
C LEU A 618 -22.41 -8.92 -22.38
N THR A 619 -21.09 -8.75 -22.31
CA THR A 619 -20.31 -9.05 -21.10
C THR A 619 -20.45 -7.88 -20.13
N TRP A 620 -20.95 -8.16 -18.93
CA TRP A 620 -21.12 -7.21 -17.84
C TRP A 620 -20.08 -7.48 -16.75
N ARG A 621 -19.48 -6.42 -16.21
CA ARG A 621 -18.57 -6.49 -15.07
C ARG A 621 -18.91 -5.44 -14.02
N ALA A 622 -18.80 -5.79 -12.75
CA ALA A 622 -18.80 -4.83 -11.65
C ALA A 622 -17.43 -4.88 -10.96
N ALA A 623 -16.72 -3.75 -10.90
CA ALA A 623 -15.39 -3.63 -10.29
C ALA A 623 -15.30 -2.34 -9.44
N PRO A 624 -14.37 -2.24 -8.47
CA PRO A 624 -14.27 -1.06 -7.62
C PRO A 624 -14.11 0.22 -8.44
N ALA A 625 -14.89 1.25 -8.09
CA ALA A 625 -14.97 2.47 -8.87
C ALA A 625 -13.60 3.17 -8.98
N GLY A 626 -13.30 3.72 -10.16
CA GLY A 626 -12.03 4.39 -10.46
C GLY A 626 -10.84 3.44 -10.67
N GLY A 627 -11.04 2.12 -10.60
CA GLY A 627 -10.05 1.09 -10.89
C GLY A 627 -10.26 0.41 -12.25
N PRO A 628 -9.37 -0.52 -12.64
CA PRO A 628 -9.58 -1.34 -13.84
C PRO A 628 -10.75 -2.32 -13.64
N ALA A 629 -11.43 -2.68 -14.73
CA ALA A 629 -12.52 -3.67 -14.74
C ALA A 629 -12.01 -5.13 -14.62
N SER A 630 -11.12 -5.39 -13.66
CA SER A 630 -10.41 -6.66 -13.46
C SER A 630 -9.93 -6.81 -12.00
N GLY A 631 -9.52 -8.02 -11.62
CA GLY A 631 -8.92 -8.31 -10.31
C GLY A 631 -9.83 -9.13 -9.41
N ALA A 632 -9.40 -9.34 -8.15
CA ALA A 632 -10.08 -10.22 -7.20
C ALA A 632 -11.42 -9.66 -6.67
N SER A 633 -11.64 -8.35 -6.77
CA SER A 633 -12.88 -7.66 -6.33
C SER A 633 -13.86 -7.42 -7.49
N MET A 634 -13.90 -8.30 -8.50
CA MET A 634 -14.70 -8.12 -9.70
C MET A 634 -15.59 -9.32 -9.97
N SER A 635 -16.83 -9.06 -10.40
CA SER A 635 -17.77 -10.08 -10.87
C SER A 635 -18.10 -9.87 -12.34
N GLN A 636 -18.36 -10.97 -13.05
CA GLN A 636 -18.69 -10.98 -14.47
C GLN A 636 -19.92 -11.84 -14.74
N THR A 637 -20.82 -11.34 -15.59
CA THR A 637 -21.94 -12.12 -16.16
C THR A 637 -22.10 -11.79 -17.65
N VAL A 638 -22.84 -12.61 -18.39
CA VAL A 638 -23.26 -12.33 -19.76
C VAL A 638 -24.78 -12.23 -19.78
N GLU A 639 -25.29 -11.07 -20.14
CA GLU A 639 -26.73 -10.78 -20.12
C GLU A 639 -27.17 -10.13 -21.44
N THR A 640 -28.40 -10.45 -21.85
CA THR A 640 -29.02 -9.88 -23.05
C THR A 640 -30.16 -8.95 -22.64
N TRP A 641 -29.99 -7.65 -22.87
CA TRP A 641 -31.06 -6.67 -22.68
C TRP A 641 -32.04 -6.73 -23.86
N ARG A 642 -33.27 -7.16 -23.60
CA ARG A 642 -34.36 -7.29 -24.59
C ARG A 642 -35.18 -6.01 -24.73
N GLY A 643 -35.09 -5.10 -23.76
CA GLY A 643 -35.85 -3.85 -23.74
C GLY A 643 -37.30 -4.06 -23.31
N LEU A 644 -37.53 -4.87 -22.27
CA LEU A 644 -38.87 -5.21 -21.80
C LEU A 644 -39.67 -4.00 -21.30
N ALA A 645 -39.01 -2.91 -20.90
CA ALA A 645 -39.66 -1.64 -20.56
C ALA A 645 -40.50 -1.06 -21.71
N ALA A 646 -40.11 -1.33 -22.97
CA ALA A 646 -40.83 -0.92 -24.17
C ALA A 646 -41.87 -1.95 -24.64
N ARG A 647 -41.96 -3.14 -24.02
CA ARG A 647 -42.89 -4.20 -24.40
C ARG A 647 -44.33 -3.81 -24.03
N PRO A 648 -45.28 -3.73 -24.99
CA PRO A 648 -46.69 -3.56 -24.66
C PRO A 648 -47.18 -4.67 -23.72
N TRP A 649 -47.98 -4.30 -22.73
CA TRP A 649 -48.55 -5.25 -21.77
C TRP A 649 -49.59 -6.16 -22.43
N SER A 650 -49.78 -7.35 -21.84
CA SER A 650 -50.77 -8.32 -22.33
C SER A 650 -52.18 -7.73 -22.21
N PRO A 651 -53.06 -7.83 -23.24
CA PRO A 651 -54.45 -7.39 -23.12
C PRO A 651 -55.19 -8.07 -21.97
N ALA A 652 -55.97 -7.31 -21.22
CA ALA A 652 -56.75 -7.82 -20.09
C ALA A 652 -58.11 -8.36 -20.53
N CYS A 653 -58.72 -9.19 -19.67
CA CYS A 653 -60.11 -9.64 -19.81
C CYS A 653 -60.44 -10.27 -21.18
N LEU A 654 -59.49 -10.99 -21.79
CA LEU A 654 -59.68 -11.67 -23.07
C LEU A 654 -60.81 -12.71 -22.94
N ARG A 655 -61.84 -12.56 -23.79
CA ARG A 655 -63.04 -13.40 -23.79
C ARG A 655 -63.35 -13.83 -25.21
N ALA A 656 -63.74 -15.09 -25.38
CA ALA A 656 -64.33 -15.61 -26.60
C ALA A 656 -65.78 -16.01 -26.33
N ARG A 657 -66.70 -15.65 -27.24
CA ARG A 657 -68.13 -16.02 -27.15
C ARG A 657 -68.66 -16.37 -28.53
N THR A 658 -69.43 -17.44 -28.62
CA THR A 658 -70.13 -17.80 -29.86
C THR A 658 -71.40 -16.95 -30.03
N GLN A 659 -71.58 -16.32 -31.18
CA GLN A 659 -72.76 -15.51 -31.54
C GLN A 659 -73.15 -15.79 -33.00
N GLY A 660 -74.33 -16.37 -33.23
CA GLY A 660 -74.85 -16.57 -34.58
C GLY A 660 -74.03 -17.49 -35.49
N GLY A 661 -73.15 -18.33 -34.93
CA GLY A 661 -72.22 -19.21 -35.68
C GLY A 661 -70.79 -18.67 -35.77
N ASP A 662 -70.59 -17.37 -35.49
CA ASP A 662 -69.28 -16.74 -35.39
C ASP A 662 -68.75 -16.80 -33.96
N THR A 663 -67.44 -16.71 -33.77
CA THR A 663 -66.81 -16.53 -32.46
C THR A 663 -66.30 -15.10 -32.33
N VAL A 664 -66.91 -14.32 -31.44
CA VAL A 664 -66.50 -12.95 -31.15
C VAL A 664 -65.50 -12.96 -29.99
N VAL A 665 -64.31 -12.42 -30.25
CA VAL A 665 -63.23 -12.28 -29.29
C VAL A 665 -63.10 -10.81 -28.91
N THR A 666 -63.12 -10.49 -27.61
CA THR A 666 -62.97 -9.13 -27.08
C THR A 666 -61.98 -9.07 -25.93
N TRP A 667 -61.34 -7.92 -25.75
CA TRP A 667 -60.36 -7.67 -24.68
C TRP A 667 -60.38 -6.21 -24.25
N ILE A 668 -59.62 -5.90 -23.19
CA ILE A 668 -59.40 -4.53 -22.70
C ILE A 668 -57.93 -4.19 -22.90
N ARG A 669 -57.67 -3.03 -23.52
CA ARG A 669 -56.30 -2.52 -23.73
C ARG A 669 -55.63 -2.22 -22.39
N ARG A 670 -54.35 -2.56 -22.28
CA ARG A 670 -53.48 -2.14 -21.17
C ARG A 670 -52.44 -1.16 -21.69
N THR A 671 -52.14 -0.11 -20.94
CA THR A 671 -51.04 0.81 -21.26
C THR A 671 -49.94 0.68 -20.23
N ARG A 672 -48.68 0.75 -20.68
CA ARG A 672 -47.50 0.77 -19.80
C ARG A 672 -47.15 2.18 -19.31
N LEU A 673 -47.71 3.23 -19.93
CA LEU A 673 -47.43 4.63 -19.63
C LEU A 673 -48.72 5.33 -19.17
N ALA A 674 -48.67 5.96 -17.99
CA ALA A 674 -49.72 6.82 -17.45
C ALA A 674 -51.13 6.18 -17.39
N GLY A 675 -51.21 4.87 -17.08
CA GLY A 675 -52.46 4.11 -17.05
C GLY A 675 -53.29 4.21 -15.76
N ASP A 676 -52.75 4.80 -14.70
CA ASP A 676 -53.36 4.78 -13.36
C ASP A 676 -54.27 5.99 -13.06
N GLY A 677 -54.44 6.91 -14.01
CA GLY A 677 -55.33 8.07 -13.87
C GLY A 677 -56.81 7.68 -13.96
N TRP A 678 -57.65 8.26 -13.09
CA TRP A 678 -59.10 8.00 -13.05
C TRP A 678 -59.93 9.10 -13.71
N ASP A 679 -59.31 10.25 -14.01
CA ASP A 679 -60.00 11.46 -14.45
C ASP A 679 -60.20 11.55 -15.97
N ALA A 680 -59.62 10.63 -16.73
CA ALA A 680 -59.65 10.62 -18.19
C ALA A 680 -59.61 9.19 -18.76
N GLU A 681 -59.90 9.08 -20.06
CA GLU A 681 -59.69 7.83 -20.81
C GLU A 681 -58.21 7.42 -20.76
N VAL A 682 -57.94 6.12 -20.62
CA VAL A 682 -56.57 5.59 -20.53
C VAL A 682 -55.79 6.00 -21.79
N PRO A 683 -54.58 6.58 -21.68
CA PRO A 683 -53.82 7.01 -22.84
C PRO A 683 -53.29 5.83 -23.66
N LEU A 684 -53.15 6.02 -24.98
CA LEU A 684 -52.42 5.10 -25.84
C LEU A 684 -50.92 5.34 -25.63
N GLY A 685 -50.21 4.37 -25.04
CA GLY A 685 -48.76 4.43 -24.83
C GLY A 685 -47.91 4.12 -26.08
N GLU A 686 -48.53 3.93 -27.24
CA GLU A 686 -47.89 3.52 -28.50
C GLU A 686 -48.33 4.44 -29.66
N GLU A 687 -47.62 4.45 -30.79
CA GLU A 687 -47.92 5.35 -31.92
C GLU A 687 -49.32 5.11 -32.53
N ARG A 688 -49.78 3.86 -32.53
CA ARG A 688 -51.10 3.46 -33.02
C ARG A 688 -51.64 2.27 -32.24
N GLU A 689 -52.95 2.20 -32.13
CA GLU A 689 -53.62 1.04 -31.55
C GLU A 689 -53.74 -0.08 -32.60
N ILE A 690 -52.99 -1.17 -32.39
CA ILE A 690 -53.01 -2.35 -33.26
C ILE A 690 -52.82 -3.61 -32.42
N TYR A 691 -53.52 -4.68 -32.81
CA TYR A 691 -53.45 -5.97 -32.14
C TYR A 691 -53.22 -7.08 -33.16
N ARG A 692 -52.41 -8.07 -32.79
CA ARG A 692 -52.28 -9.35 -33.48
C ARG A 692 -53.12 -10.39 -32.75
N VAL A 693 -54.02 -11.02 -33.50
CA VAL A 693 -54.89 -12.10 -33.03
C VAL A 693 -54.47 -13.38 -33.72
N GLU A 694 -54.19 -14.42 -32.94
CA GLU A 694 -53.82 -15.73 -33.47
C GLU A 694 -54.76 -16.79 -32.93
N ILE A 695 -55.36 -17.54 -33.85
CA ILE A 695 -56.17 -18.73 -33.55
C ILE A 695 -55.23 -19.92 -33.53
N LEU A 696 -55.31 -20.73 -32.49
CA LEU A 696 -54.47 -21.91 -32.29
C LEU A 696 -55.30 -23.19 -32.26
N ASP A 697 -54.69 -24.24 -32.79
CA ASP A 697 -55.07 -25.64 -32.60
C ASP A 697 -53.93 -26.27 -31.77
N ASP A 698 -54.18 -26.47 -30.48
CA ASP A 698 -53.16 -26.60 -29.44
C ASP A 698 -52.18 -25.40 -29.44
N GLU A 699 -50.95 -25.61 -29.92
CA GLU A 699 -49.91 -24.57 -30.04
C GLU A 699 -49.68 -24.14 -31.50
N ARG A 700 -50.31 -24.80 -32.48
CA ARG A 700 -50.15 -24.48 -33.89
C ARG A 700 -51.04 -23.29 -34.25
N VAL A 701 -50.43 -22.20 -34.70
CA VAL A 701 -51.19 -21.04 -35.23
C VAL A 701 -51.83 -21.45 -36.57
N VAL A 702 -53.17 -21.47 -36.61
CA VAL A 702 -53.95 -21.79 -37.81
C VAL A 702 -54.38 -20.54 -38.57
N ARG A 703 -54.50 -19.42 -37.86
CA ARG A 703 -54.85 -18.12 -38.44
C ARG A 703 -54.18 -17.02 -37.64
N ALA A 704 -53.66 -16.03 -38.35
CA ALA A 704 -53.23 -14.76 -37.78
C ALA A 704 -54.01 -13.63 -38.46
N ALA A 705 -54.43 -12.63 -37.69
CA ALA A 705 -55.11 -11.44 -38.16
C ALA A 705 -54.65 -10.21 -37.36
N GLU A 706 -54.80 -9.03 -37.97
CA GLU A 706 -54.53 -7.76 -37.32
C GLU A 706 -55.82 -6.94 -37.24
N THR A 707 -55.99 -6.21 -36.14
CA THR A 707 -57.15 -5.32 -35.91
C THR A 707 -56.71 -4.07 -35.16
N THR A 708 -57.39 -2.95 -35.42
CA THR A 708 -57.16 -1.66 -34.75
C THR A 708 -58.20 -1.37 -33.67
N THR A 709 -59.11 -2.30 -33.43
CA THR A 709 -60.12 -2.23 -32.36
C THR A 709 -59.91 -3.40 -31.39
N PRO A 710 -60.31 -3.28 -30.11
CA PRO A 710 -60.15 -4.35 -29.12
C PRO A 710 -61.17 -5.49 -29.28
N SER A 711 -61.40 -5.91 -30.52
CA SER A 711 -62.32 -6.97 -30.92
C SER A 711 -61.87 -7.64 -32.22
N PHE A 712 -62.19 -8.93 -32.33
CA PHE A 712 -62.02 -9.73 -33.55
C PHE A 712 -63.17 -10.72 -33.68
N THR A 713 -63.74 -10.81 -34.88
CA THR A 713 -64.78 -11.80 -35.19
C THR A 713 -64.18 -12.91 -36.04
N TYR A 714 -64.13 -14.12 -35.47
CA TYR A 714 -63.78 -15.33 -36.20
C TYR A 714 -65.04 -15.89 -36.86
N ALA A 715 -65.21 -15.58 -38.14
CA ALA A 715 -66.43 -15.91 -38.87
C ALA A 715 -66.58 -17.42 -39.08
N ALA A 716 -67.82 -17.93 -39.12
CA ALA A 716 -68.11 -19.34 -39.37
C ALA A 716 -67.46 -19.87 -40.65
N ALA A 717 -67.42 -19.05 -41.71
CA ALA A 717 -66.76 -19.38 -42.98
C ALA A 717 -65.23 -19.50 -42.83
N GLN A 718 -64.60 -18.64 -42.00
CA GLN A 718 -63.16 -18.73 -41.72
C GLN A 718 -62.84 -19.98 -40.92
N ARG A 719 -63.68 -20.32 -39.93
CA ARG A 719 -63.55 -21.56 -39.15
C ARG A 719 -63.68 -22.80 -40.01
N ALA A 720 -64.64 -22.84 -40.93
CA ALA A 720 -64.79 -23.95 -41.88
C ALA A 720 -63.59 -24.08 -42.82
N ALA A 721 -62.99 -22.96 -43.24
CA ALA A 721 -61.80 -22.96 -44.10
C ALA A 721 -60.52 -23.39 -43.36
N ASP A 722 -60.36 -22.99 -42.10
CA ASP A 722 -59.19 -23.36 -41.29
C ASP A 722 -59.26 -24.81 -40.79
N PHE A 723 -60.47 -25.33 -40.63
CA PHE A 723 -60.76 -26.67 -40.11
C PHE A 723 -61.70 -27.47 -41.02
N PRO A 724 -61.30 -27.79 -42.28
CA PRO A 724 -62.15 -28.53 -43.21
C PRO A 724 -62.45 -29.96 -42.73
N ALA A 725 -61.57 -30.54 -41.90
CA ALA A 725 -61.75 -31.85 -41.25
C ALA A 725 -62.08 -31.72 -39.74
N GLY A 726 -62.35 -30.52 -39.24
CA GLY A 726 -62.48 -30.22 -37.81
C GLY A 726 -61.13 -29.94 -37.11
N PRO A 727 -61.16 -29.39 -35.88
CA PRO A 727 -59.97 -29.16 -35.07
C PRO A 727 -59.37 -30.46 -34.55
N THR A 728 -58.03 -30.51 -34.42
CA THR A 728 -57.32 -31.72 -33.98
C THR A 728 -56.94 -31.69 -32.49
N GLY A 729 -56.98 -30.51 -31.87
CA GLY A 729 -56.67 -30.27 -30.48
C GLY A 729 -57.56 -29.21 -29.84
N VAL A 730 -57.05 -28.61 -28.77
CA VAL A 730 -57.75 -27.59 -28.01
C VAL A 730 -57.64 -26.25 -28.71
N LEU A 731 -58.79 -25.67 -29.06
CA LEU A 731 -58.83 -24.37 -29.70
C LEU A 731 -58.60 -23.24 -28.68
N ALA A 732 -57.68 -22.35 -29.03
CA ALA A 732 -57.38 -21.17 -28.24
C ALA A 732 -57.23 -19.95 -29.14
N VAL A 733 -57.35 -18.77 -28.54
CA VAL A 733 -56.97 -17.50 -29.16
C VAL A 733 -55.96 -16.81 -28.27
N ARG A 734 -54.93 -16.24 -28.90
CA ARG A 734 -54.02 -15.32 -28.22
C ARG A 734 -53.97 -13.96 -28.90
N VAL A 735 -53.85 -12.91 -28.09
CA VAL A 735 -53.87 -11.53 -28.54
C VAL A 735 -52.69 -10.77 -27.93
N ALA A 736 -51.98 -10.01 -28.77
CA ALA A 736 -50.92 -9.09 -28.34
C ALA A 736 -51.13 -7.71 -28.96
N GLN A 737 -50.83 -6.65 -28.19
CA GLN A 737 -50.77 -5.28 -28.70
C GLN A 737 -49.44 -5.03 -29.42
N GLY A 738 -49.45 -4.27 -30.50
CA GLY A 738 -48.25 -3.90 -31.26
C GLY A 738 -47.60 -2.60 -30.82
N SER A 739 -46.29 -2.51 -31.00
CA SER A 739 -45.45 -1.33 -30.84
C SER A 739 -44.51 -1.19 -32.03
N ALA A 740 -44.30 0.04 -32.49
CA ALA A 740 -43.30 0.30 -33.53
C ALA A 740 -41.86 0.07 -33.02
N LEU A 741 -41.62 0.28 -31.71
CA LEU A 741 -40.30 0.13 -31.09
C LEU A 741 -40.00 -1.34 -30.74
N PHE A 742 -40.97 -2.02 -30.13
CA PHE A 742 -40.76 -3.37 -29.61
C PHE A 742 -41.21 -4.48 -30.57
N GLY A 743 -42.24 -4.23 -31.40
CA GLY A 743 -42.96 -5.25 -32.15
C GLY A 743 -44.21 -5.72 -31.42
N TRP A 744 -44.53 -7.01 -31.49
CA TRP A 744 -45.67 -7.58 -30.75
C TRP A 744 -45.34 -7.74 -29.26
N GLY A 745 -46.20 -7.20 -28.40
CA GLY A 745 -46.05 -7.24 -26.96
C GLY A 745 -46.38 -8.59 -26.34
N ALA A 746 -46.61 -8.58 -25.02
CA ALA A 746 -46.99 -9.77 -24.30
C ALA A 746 -48.36 -10.30 -24.76
N MET A 747 -48.50 -11.63 -24.78
CA MET A 747 -49.71 -12.31 -25.26
C MET A 747 -50.66 -12.63 -24.11
N SER A 748 -51.95 -12.37 -24.31
CA SER A 748 -53.04 -12.88 -23.50
C SER A 748 -53.65 -14.09 -24.21
N ARG A 749 -54.02 -15.16 -23.50
CA ARG A 749 -54.58 -16.40 -24.09
C ARG A 749 -55.89 -16.77 -23.41
N THR A 750 -56.86 -17.23 -24.20
CA THR A 750 -58.08 -17.87 -23.71
C THR A 750 -58.49 -19.02 -24.62
N LEU A 751 -59.34 -19.92 -24.12
CA LEU A 751 -59.93 -20.99 -24.92
C LEU A 751 -61.09 -20.44 -25.76
N LEU A 752 -61.30 -21.03 -26.94
CA LEU A 752 -62.36 -20.62 -27.89
C LEU A 752 -63.70 -21.31 -27.65
#